data_AF-A0AAN7L5J7-F1
#
_entry.id   AF-A0AAN7L5J7-F1
#
_cell.length_a   1.000
_cell.length_b   1.000
_cell.length_c   1.000
_cell.angle_alpha   90.00
_cell.angle_beta   90.00
_cell.angle_gamma   90.00
#
_symmetry.space_group_name_H-M   'P 1'
#
loop_
_entity.id
_entity.type
_entity.pdbx_description
1 polymer ?
#
loop_
_entity_poly.entity_id
_entity_poly.type
_entity_poly.pdbx_seq_one_letter_code
_entity_poly.pdbx_strand_id
1 'polypeptide(L)'
;MAAVRPPPHHGLIILILVMFSLPSASDPESDALMRLKESFTDTRAALASWAGGSHPCSGWRGVVCINNIITGLHLSDLGLSGKIDVDALLTIRSLRTVSFTNNGFSGPIPEFSRLGAIKSLLLSRNHFSGEIPPDFFSRMLSLKKVWLSDNNFTGPIPASVALLPNLLELHLERNQFSGTIPSMEKEKLSSLDLSYNKLKGKIPESVWKFGEKSFQGNDGLCGKPLTNVCSDPAGSVPTAPTTSAANSSKESAGESSQTVIWTVFGLLAAGVLFSAIYTSRKRETEFSVLGKEVVHDAVEINVGSSYYSRAAISGKKGSLSKRGSSRGSSTKGGSGDIVMVNTEKGTFRLSDLMKAAAEVLGNGGLGSAYKAVMSNGLAVVVKRMKEVNRLGKDGFDAEVRKLGKLRHQNILAPIAYHYRREEKLVVSEYVPKGSLLYVLHGDRGASHSELTWATRLKIVKGIARGLGFLHTEFASYDLPHGNLKSSNVLLADDYEPLLSDYAFHPLINSAHAAQVMFAYKSPESVESQQLTPKCDVYCLGIVILETLTGKFPSQYLSNGKGGTDVVQWVKSAISEGREEEVINPEITASTGCTDGMAKLLRIGATCAESDPEQRLDLKEAIRMLRAAAKKAVLLRSAAAVVAVPRASTSRTCFFSSTADSSQASPTSQIDPSLPRSESPRYVDSPPSQSQSQSQKNDGMRHPRKRPTSDYQEEQARVLQASLRHVKTMGWSEAAMIAGAKEVGVSPSIVGSFPRKGAALVEYFMDDSLQRLIDRIDSGDTDNLIHSDRISKLVRIRLEMQAPYISKWPEALAIQAQPINVPTSFKQRAMLIDEIWHAVGDESSDIDWYVKRTILGGIYSTTEVYMLTDSSPEFRDTWAFLDNRVKDAFDLKKSMQEAKYLAEAVSAGMGSSLQGFVKRVLQG
;
A
#
# COMPACT_ATOMS: atom_id res chain seq x y z
N MET A 1 16.95 9.95 -86.05
CA MET A 1 18.42 9.71 -86.01
C MET A 1 18.82 9.32 -84.59
N ALA A 2 19.97 8.68 -84.41
CA ALA A 2 20.27 7.82 -83.25
C ALA A 2 20.97 8.52 -82.07
N ALA A 3 20.80 7.97 -80.86
CA ALA A 3 21.84 7.67 -79.84
C ALA A 3 21.15 7.20 -78.53
N VAL A 4 21.21 5.91 -78.15
CA VAL A 4 22.23 5.25 -77.27
C VAL A 4 22.15 5.61 -75.77
N ARG A 5 21.92 4.59 -74.92
CA ARG A 5 22.22 4.55 -73.47
C ARG A 5 23.56 3.85 -73.24
N PRO A 6 24.34 4.23 -72.22
CA PRO A 6 24.55 3.33 -71.05
C PRO A 6 24.57 4.05 -69.67
N PRO A 7 24.69 3.33 -68.52
CA PRO A 7 24.38 3.80 -67.15
C PRO A 7 25.61 3.79 -66.19
N PRO A 8 25.49 3.70 -64.84
CA PRO A 8 24.79 4.56 -63.88
C PRO A 8 25.72 5.19 -62.82
N HIS A 9 25.29 6.27 -62.14
CA HIS A 9 26.02 6.84 -61.01
C HIS A 9 25.82 6.05 -59.70
N HIS A 10 26.76 5.16 -59.36
CA HIS A 10 26.85 4.54 -58.03
C HIS A 10 27.91 5.17 -57.11
N GLY A 11 28.63 6.21 -57.56
CA GLY A 11 29.72 6.83 -56.78
C GLY A 11 29.32 7.93 -55.79
N LEU A 12 28.15 8.57 -55.92
CA LEU A 12 27.86 9.84 -55.21
C LEU A 12 27.08 9.70 -53.89
N ILE A 13 26.57 8.50 -53.57
CA ILE A 13 25.79 8.27 -52.34
C ILE A 13 26.69 7.94 -51.13
N ILE A 14 27.91 7.44 -51.38
CA ILE A 14 28.82 6.97 -50.31
C ILE A 14 29.54 8.14 -49.60
N LEU A 15 29.72 9.30 -50.24
CA LEU A 15 30.47 10.42 -49.66
C LEU A 15 29.63 11.39 -48.81
N ILE A 16 28.29 11.28 -48.80
CA ILE A 16 27.41 12.11 -47.97
C ILE A 16 27.09 11.44 -46.61
N LEU A 17 27.37 10.14 -46.46
CA LEU A 17 27.11 9.36 -45.23
C LEU A 17 28.24 9.43 -44.18
N VAL A 18 29.33 10.18 -44.42
CA VAL A 18 30.54 10.17 -43.56
C VAL A 18 30.76 11.48 -42.79
N MET A 19 30.00 12.55 -43.04
CA MET A 19 30.21 13.87 -42.40
C MET A 19 29.03 14.40 -41.55
N PHE A 20 28.07 13.55 -41.18
CA PHE A 20 27.07 13.85 -40.15
C PHE A 20 26.86 12.68 -39.18
N SER A 21 27.92 12.33 -38.46
CA SER A 21 27.86 11.65 -37.17
C SER A 21 28.45 12.56 -36.10
N LEU A 22 27.73 13.64 -35.76
CA LEU A 22 27.89 14.20 -34.42
C LEU A 22 27.52 13.07 -33.43
N PRO A 23 28.36 12.78 -32.42
CA PRO A 23 27.95 11.85 -31.37
C PRO A 23 26.67 12.40 -30.73
N SER A 24 25.62 11.58 -30.68
CA SER A 24 24.47 11.91 -29.83
C SER A 24 24.99 12.11 -28.42
N ALA A 25 24.66 13.24 -27.79
CA ALA A 25 25.05 13.51 -26.41
C ALA A 25 24.57 12.33 -25.54
N SER A 26 25.53 11.60 -24.96
CA SER A 26 25.24 10.38 -24.24
C SER A 26 24.47 10.70 -22.96
N ASP A 27 23.49 9.86 -22.65
CA ASP A 27 22.76 9.92 -21.39
C ASP A 27 23.72 9.59 -20.24
N PRO A 28 23.95 10.50 -19.27
CA PRO A 28 24.90 10.27 -18.19
C PRO A 28 24.51 9.09 -17.29
N GLU A 29 23.22 8.73 -17.18
CA GLU A 29 22.80 7.52 -16.45
C GLU A 29 23.14 6.24 -17.24
N SER A 30 23.07 6.28 -18.58
CA SER A 30 23.49 5.19 -19.46
C SER A 30 25.00 4.96 -19.41
N ASP A 31 25.79 6.03 -19.52
CA ASP A 31 27.26 5.97 -19.41
C ASP A 31 27.72 5.46 -18.04
N ALA A 32 27.04 5.88 -16.97
CA ALA A 32 27.30 5.38 -15.62
C ALA A 32 27.02 3.87 -15.51
N LEU A 33 25.91 3.37 -16.04
CA LEU A 33 25.64 1.93 -16.08
C LEU A 33 26.65 1.17 -16.97
N MET A 34 27.15 1.75 -18.07
CA MET A 34 28.19 1.11 -18.86
C MET A 34 29.52 0.98 -18.08
N ARG A 35 29.94 2.01 -17.34
CA ARG A 35 31.10 1.91 -16.41
C ARG A 35 30.88 0.87 -15.32
N LEU A 36 29.67 0.80 -14.76
CA LEU A 36 29.32 -0.24 -13.79
C LEU A 36 29.45 -1.65 -14.39
N LYS A 37 29.01 -1.85 -15.64
CA LYS A 37 29.19 -3.12 -16.36
C LYS A 37 30.66 -3.44 -16.60
N GLU A 38 31.52 -2.46 -16.91
CA GLU A 38 32.96 -2.63 -17.03
C GLU A 38 33.64 -3.02 -15.70
N SER A 39 33.09 -2.60 -14.56
CA SER A 39 33.57 -3.01 -13.23
C SER A 39 33.26 -4.46 -12.85
N PHE A 40 32.36 -5.12 -13.59
CA PHE A 40 31.92 -6.49 -13.34
C PHE A 40 32.64 -7.52 -14.22
N THR A 41 32.92 -8.67 -13.62
CA THR A 41 33.27 -9.91 -14.35
C THR A 41 31.98 -10.66 -14.69
N ASP A 42 31.58 -10.60 -15.96
CA ASP A 42 30.37 -11.26 -16.50
C ASP A 42 30.75 -12.43 -17.43
N THR A 43 31.08 -13.59 -16.84
CA THR A 43 31.51 -14.77 -17.61
C THR A 43 30.39 -15.45 -18.41
N ARG A 44 29.14 -14.98 -18.29
CA ARG A 44 27.96 -15.56 -18.94
C ARG A 44 27.32 -14.62 -19.97
N ALA A 45 27.91 -13.44 -20.21
CA ALA A 45 27.31 -12.35 -20.96
C ALA A 45 25.87 -12.03 -20.51
N ALA A 46 25.61 -12.16 -19.20
CA ALA A 46 24.32 -11.87 -18.59
C ALA A 46 23.85 -10.44 -18.85
N LEU A 47 24.78 -9.49 -18.98
CA LEU A 47 24.56 -8.08 -19.28
C LEU A 47 24.73 -7.74 -20.78
N ALA A 48 24.66 -8.72 -21.68
CA ALA A 48 24.72 -8.49 -23.14
C ALA A 48 23.70 -7.45 -23.65
N SER A 49 22.52 -7.36 -23.00
CA SER A 49 21.48 -6.37 -23.31
C SER A 49 21.86 -4.91 -23.02
N TRP A 50 22.93 -4.65 -22.25
CA TRP A 50 23.39 -3.30 -21.94
C TRP A 50 24.29 -2.83 -23.09
N ALA A 51 23.75 -2.00 -23.97
CA ALA A 51 24.39 -1.58 -25.21
C ALA A 51 24.30 -0.06 -25.41
N GLY A 52 25.44 0.58 -25.64
CA GLY A 52 25.54 2.02 -25.88
C GLY A 52 24.69 2.49 -27.05
N GLY A 53 24.12 3.69 -26.95
CA GLY A 53 23.18 4.25 -27.92
C GLY A 53 21.72 3.82 -27.73
N SER A 54 21.43 2.94 -26.76
CA SER A 54 20.06 2.63 -26.33
C SER A 54 19.81 3.14 -24.90
N HIS A 55 18.61 3.67 -24.66
CA HIS A 55 18.22 4.16 -23.33
C HIS A 55 18.05 2.96 -22.36
N PRO A 56 18.57 2.98 -21.11
CA PRO A 56 18.57 1.81 -20.24
C PRO A 56 17.18 1.22 -19.95
N CYS A 57 16.15 2.06 -19.88
CA CYS A 57 14.77 1.59 -19.69
C CYS A 57 14.17 0.82 -20.89
N SER A 58 14.83 0.83 -22.06
CA SER A 58 14.35 0.17 -23.29
C SER A 58 14.64 -1.34 -23.35
N GLY A 59 14.79 -1.99 -22.19
CA GLY A 59 14.93 -3.46 -22.08
C GLY A 59 16.27 -3.96 -21.55
N TRP A 60 17.12 -3.11 -20.96
CA TRP A 60 18.36 -3.58 -20.32
C TRP A 60 18.03 -4.51 -19.15
N ARG A 61 18.62 -5.72 -19.15
CA ARG A 61 18.35 -6.72 -18.11
C ARG A 61 18.64 -6.18 -16.72
N GLY A 62 17.64 -6.29 -15.84
CA GLY A 62 17.72 -5.88 -14.43
C GLY A 62 17.66 -4.37 -14.17
N VAL A 63 17.57 -3.52 -15.20
CA VAL A 63 17.25 -2.10 -15.00
C VAL A 63 15.74 -1.97 -14.79
N VAL A 64 15.33 -1.40 -13.66
CA VAL A 64 13.92 -1.23 -13.28
C VAL A 64 13.54 0.23 -13.41
N CYS A 65 12.58 0.54 -14.28
CA CYS A 65 12.17 1.92 -14.55
C CYS A 65 10.70 2.18 -14.22
N ILE A 66 10.42 3.43 -13.85
CA ILE A 66 9.06 3.99 -13.69
C ILE A 66 9.03 5.27 -14.54
N ASN A 67 8.11 5.35 -15.50
CA ASN A 67 8.00 6.49 -16.42
C ASN A 67 9.34 6.88 -17.11
N ASN A 68 10.07 5.88 -17.62
CA ASN A 68 11.43 6.01 -18.18
C ASN A 68 12.51 6.54 -17.23
N ILE A 69 12.26 6.64 -15.93
CA ILE A 69 13.28 6.99 -14.93
C ILE A 69 13.80 5.70 -14.29
N ILE A 70 15.12 5.54 -14.18
CA ILE A 70 15.75 4.38 -13.53
C ILE A 70 15.50 4.46 -12.01
N THR A 71 14.79 3.48 -11.45
CA THR A 71 14.42 3.46 -10.02
C THR A 71 14.97 2.25 -9.27
N GLY A 72 15.45 1.23 -9.97
CA GLY A 72 16.09 0.07 -9.35
C GLY A 72 17.09 -0.62 -10.27
N LEU A 73 18.05 -1.29 -9.65
CA LEU A 73 18.99 -2.17 -10.30
C LEU A 73 18.90 -3.55 -9.66
N HIS A 74 18.31 -4.51 -10.37
CA HIS A 74 18.01 -5.86 -9.93
C HIS A 74 18.83 -6.87 -10.75
N LEU A 75 20.09 -7.07 -10.37
CA LEU A 75 21.01 -8.00 -11.02
C LEU A 75 21.20 -9.26 -10.17
N SER A 76 20.09 -9.94 -9.87
CA SER A 76 20.11 -11.18 -9.08
C SER A 76 20.33 -12.41 -9.96
N ASP A 77 20.99 -13.44 -9.41
CA ASP A 77 21.14 -14.76 -10.03
C ASP A 77 21.93 -14.79 -11.36
N LEU A 78 22.73 -13.75 -11.64
CA LEU A 78 23.44 -13.59 -12.92
C LEU A 78 24.83 -14.24 -12.93
N GLY A 79 25.42 -14.53 -11.77
CA GLY A 79 26.78 -15.06 -11.65
C GLY A 79 27.86 -13.98 -11.83
N LEU A 80 27.51 -12.72 -11.57
CA LEU A 80 28.44 -11.59 -11.64
C LEU A 80 29.44 -11.63 -10.49
N SER A 81 30.63 -11.07 -10.70
CA SER A 81 31.65 -10.87 -9.67
C SER A 81 32.48 -9.63 -10.00
N GLY A 82 33.56 -9.36 -9.25
CA GLY A 82 34.38 -8.15 -9.42
C GLY A 82 34.04 -7.06 -8.41
N LYS A 83 34.40 -5.81 -8.72
CA LYS A 83 34.18 -4.66 -7.82
C LYS A 83 32.89 -3.95 -8.22
N ILE A 84 32.09 -3.54 -7.26
CA ILE A 84 30.91 -2.71 -7.52
C ILE A 84 31.33 -1.23 -7.50
N ASP A 85 31.24 -0.57 -8.65
CA ASP A 85 31.43 0.88 -8.75
C ASP A 85 30.23 1.64 -8.16
N VAL A 86 30.40 2.20 -6.96
CA VAL A 86 29.36 3.01 -6.29
C VAL A 86 29.31 4.44 -6.85
N ASP A 87 30.38 4.95 -7.46
CA ASP A 87 30.42 6.28 -8.06
C ASP A 87 29.58 6.32 -9.34
N ALA A 88 29.57 5.23 -10.11
CA ALA A 88 28.58 5.00 -11.16
C ALA A 88 27.14 5.08 -10.63
N LEU A 89 26.82 4.34 -9.55
CA LEU A 89 25.48 4.32 -8.96
C LEU A 89 25.03 5.67 -8.40
N LEU A 90 25.96 6.52 -7.93
CA LEU A 90 25.69 7.87 -7.43
C LEU A 90 25.20 8.83 -8.53
N THR A 91 25.50 8.55 -9.80
CA THR A 91 25.00 9.34 -10.93
C THR A 91 23.47 9.21 -11.06
N ILE A 92 22.92 8.05 -10.70
CA ILE A 92 21.50 7.69 -10.83
C ILE A 92 20.73 8.15 -9.57
N ARG A 93 20.47 9.46 -9.44
CA ARG A 93 19.85 10.08 -8.24
C ARG A 93 18.44 9.57 -7.92
N SER A 94 17.80 9.00 -8.94
CA SER A 94 16.48 8.37 -8.97
C SER A 94 16.45 6.95 -8.36
N LEU A 95 17.62 6.31 -8.17
CA LEU A 95 17.76 4.94 -7.68
C LEU A 95 17.18 4.75 -6.26
N ARG A 96 16.32 3.73 -6.08
CA ARG A 96 15.65 3.39 -4.81
C ARG A 96 15.87 1.94 -4.38
N THR A 97 16.20 1.02 -5.28
CA THR A 97 16.50 -0.37 -4.94
C THR A 97 17.78 -0.83 -5.61
N VAL A 98 18.66 -1.47 -4.85
CA VAL A 98 19.83 -2.18 -5.37
C VAL A 98 19.74 -3.63 -4.90
N SER A 99 19.75 -4.57 -5.85
CA SER A 99 19.84 -6.01 -5.60
C SER A 99 20.96 -6.62 -6.42
N PHE A 100 21.95 -7.16 -5.72
CA PHE A 100 23.02 -8.01 -6.25
C PHE A 100 22.95 -9.43 -5.66
N THR A 101 21.76 -9.83 -5.20
CA THR A 101 21.49 -11.10 -4.54
C THR A 101 21.91 -12.31 -5.38
N ASN A 102 22.53 -13.32 -4.76
CA ASN A 102 22.94 -14.58 -5.41
C ASN A 102 23.93 -14.38 -6.58
N ASN A 103 25.10 -13.85 -6.25
CA ASN A 103 26.22 -13.62 -7.17
C ASN A 103 27.56 -14.00 -6.48
N GLY A 104 28.68 -13.77 -7.17
CA GLY A 104 30.03 -14.01 -6.68
C GLY A 104 30.78 -12.75 -6.23
N PHE A 105 30.09 -11.69 -5.82
CA PHE A 105 30.74 -10.47 -5.32
C PHE A 105 31.44 -10.75 -3.98
N SER A 106 32.63 -10.17 -3.77
CA SER A 106 33.49 -10.49 -2.62
C SER A 106 34.24 -9.27 -2.09
N GLY A 107 34.88 -9.43 -0.92
CA GLY A 107 35.59 -8.35 -0.22
C GLY A 107 34.68 -7.53 0.71
N PRO A 108 35.15 -6.37 1.21
CA PRO A 108 34.36 -5.52 2.10
C PRO A 108 33.10 -4.98 1.43
N ILE A 109 32.09 -4.63 2.24
CA ILE A 109 30.88 -3.97 1.73
C ILE A 109 31.25 -2.64 1.04
N PRO A 110 30.86 -2.42 -0.22
CA PRO A 110 31.07 -1.14 -0.91
C PRO A 110 30.36 0.02 -0.19
N GLU A 111 30.77 1.26 -0.46
CA GLU A 111 30.27 2.50 0.17
C GLU A 111 28.82 2.89 -0.21
N PHE A 112 27.89 1.92 -0.24
CA PHE A 112 26.46 2.17 -0.46
C PHE A 112 25.86 3.16 0.54
N SER A 113 26.51 3.39 1.68
CA SER A 113 26.27 4.49 2.64
C SER A 113 26.11 5.86 1.97
N ARG A 114 26.78 6.09 0.83
CA ARG A 114 26.69 7.32 0.03
C ARG A 114 25.36 7.45 -0.73
N LEU A 115 24.64 6.35 -0.97
CA LEU A 115 23.36 6.31 -1.69
C LEU A 115 22.15 6.58 -0.77
N GLY A 116 22.13 7.71 -0.05
CA GLY A 116 21.16 7.99 1.04
C GLY A 116 19.66 7.91 0.69
N ALA A 117 19.31 7.93 -0.60
CA ALA A 117 17.93 7.82 -1.09
C ALA A 117 17.43 6.37 -1.29
N ILE A 118 18.28 5.34 -1.15
CA ILE A 118 17.85 3.96 -1.37
C ILE A 118 16.94 3.44 -0.23
N LYS A 119 15.95 2.66 -0.63
CA LYS A 119 14.92 2.04 0.22
C LYS A 119 15.17 0.56 0.45
N SER A 120 15.92 -0.10 -0.43
CA SER A 120 16.23 -1.53 -0.35
C SER A 120 17.66 -1.79 -0.80
N LEU A 121 18.46 -2.42 0.07
CA LEU A 121 19.80 -2.91 -0.22
C LEU A 121 19.84 -4.42 -0.01
N LEU A 122 19.90 -5.18 -1.12
CA LEU A 122 19.77 -6.64 -1.13
C LEU A 122 21.06 -7.26 -1.69
N LEU A 123 21.91 -7.78 -0.80
CA LEU A 123 23.25 -8.32 -1.10
C LEU A 123 23.41 -9.78 -0.64
N SER A 124 22.32 -10.43 -0.18
CA SER A 124 22.37 -11.82 0.30
C SER A 124 22.93 -12.80 -0.72
N ARG A 125 23.50 -13.92 -0.26
CA ARG A 125 24.10 -14.97 -1.11
C ARG A 125 25.23 -14.42 -1.98
N ASN A 126 26.27 -13.89 -1.33
CA ASN A 126 27.50 -13.44 -1.95
C ASN A 126 28.69 -13.89 -1.08
N HIS A 127 29.89 -13.39 -1.39
CA HIS A 127 31.12 -13.65 -0.65
C HIS A 127 31.67 -12.37 0.01
N PHE A 128 30.80 -11.40 0.32
CA PHE A 128 31.21 -10.20 1.06
C PHE A 128 31.72 -10.58 2.45
N SER A 129 32.73 -9.87 2.94
CA SER A 129 33.50 -10.22 4.12
C SER A 129 34.05 -8.99 4.86
N GLY A 130 34.68 -9.20 6.02
CA GLY A 130 35.18 -8.11 6.84
C GLY A 130 34.07 -7.44 7.67
N GLU A 131 34.42 -6.37 8.38
CA GLU A 131 33.50 -5.65 9.25
C GLU A 131 32.70 -4.60 8.47
N ILE A 132 31.45 -4.37 8.88
CA ILE A 132 30.66 -3.25 8.37
C ILE A 132 30.93 -2.03 9.28
N PRO A 133 31.31 -0.85 8.73
CA PRO A 133 31.59 0.32 9.55
C PRO A 133 30.44 0.70 10.50
N PRO A 134 30.71 1.10 11.76
CA PRO A 134 29.68 1.37 12.76
C PRO A 134 28.63 2.39 12.31
N ASP A 135 29.03 3.39 11.51
CA ASP A 135 28.24 4.49 10.99
C ASP A 135 27.71 4.25 9.56
N PHE A 136 27.94 3.09 8.96
CA PHE A 136 27.63 2.80 7.54
C PHE A 136 26.19 3.16 7.15
N PHE A 137 25.21 2.87 8.01
CA PHE A 137 23.80 3.13 7.72
C PHE A 137 23.33 4.56 8.10
N SER A 138 24.18 5.38 8.72
CA SER A 138 23.80 6.68 9.33
C SER A 138 23.12 7.66 8.36
N ARG A 139 23.56 7.68 7.10
CA ARG A 139 23.04 8.57 6.04
C ARG A 139 21.92 7.94 5.21
N MET A 140 21.57 6.68 5.47
CA MET A 140 20.68 5.88 4.64
C MET A 140 19.23 5.90 5.15
N LEU A 141 18.74 7.06 5.60
CA LEU A 141 17.46 7.22 6.34
C LEU A 141 16.21 6.75 5.58
N SER A 142 16.32 6.58 4.26
CA SER A 142 15.27 6.02 3.40
C SER A 142 15.14 4.49 3.45
N LEU A 143 16.12 3.78 4.01
CA LEU A 143 16.17 2.31 4.02
C LEU A 143 14.98 1.69 4.76
N LYS A 144 14.38 0.70 4.09
CA LYS A 144 13.29 -0.16 4.57
C LYS A 144 13.67 -1.63 4.60
N LYS A 145 14.55 -2.07 3.70
CA LYS A 145 15.05 -3.46 3.62
C LYS A 145 16.57 -3.48 3.60
N VAL A 146 17.17 -4.28 4.49
CA VAL A 146 18.61 -4.59 4.50
C VAL A 146 18.76 -6.11 4.56
N TRP A 147 19.14 -6.73 3.44
CA TRP A 147 19.33 -8.18 3.34
C TRP A 147 20.79 -8.47 3.00
N LEU A 148 21.54 -9.01 3.95
CA LEU A 148 22.98 -9.30 3.88
C LEU A 148 23.29 -10.78 4.19
N SER A 149 22.27 -11.63 4.28
CA SER A 149 22.37 -13.03 4.71
C SER A 149 23.09 -13.96 3.73
N ASP A 150 23.52 -15.14 4.20
CA ASP A 150 24.38 -16.07 3.44
C ASP A 150 25.61 -15.31 2.84
N ASN A 151 26.41 -14.66 3.70
CA ASN A 151 27.66 -13.95 3.37
C ASN A 151 28.74 -14.31 4.43
N ASN A 152 29.89 -13.62 4.40
CA ASN A 152 31.02 -13.87 5.29
C ASN A 152 31.40 -12.64 6.14
N PHE A 153 30.42 -11.77 6.46
CA PHE A 153 30.64 -10.56 7.27
C PHE A 153 31.05 -10.90 8.71
N THR A 154 31.92 -10.07 9.29
CA THR A 154 32.52 -10.21 10.63
C THR A 154 32.27 -8.95 11.47
N GLY A 155 32.76 -8.93 12.71
CA GLY A 155 32.63 -7.75 13.60
C GLY A 155 31.23 -7.60 14.22
N PRO A 156 30.94 -6.48 14.88
CA PRO A 156 29.64 -6.22 15.49
C PRO A 156 28.56 -5.83 14.47
N ILE A 157 27.28 -6.04 14.82
CA ILE A 157 26.16 -5.43 14.08
C ILE A 157 26.24 -3.90 14.26
N PRO A 158 26.35 -3.09 13.19
CA PRO A 158 26.51 -1.65 13.31
C PRO A 158 25.32 -0.98 14.01
N ALA A 159 25.58 -0.22 15.08
CA ALA A 159 24.53 0.47 15.84
C ALA A 159 23.68 1.41 14.95
N SER A 160 24.27 1.98 13.90
CA SER A 160 23.57 2.78 12.88
C SER A 160 22.38 2.05 12.23
N VAL A 161 22.39 0.71 12.09
CA VAL A 161 21.24 -0.04 11.55
C VAL A 161 20.03 0.02 12.50
N ALA A 162 20.28 0.04 13.82
CA ALA A 162 19.26 0.23 14.84
C ALA A 162 18.70 1.66 14.87
N LEU A 163 19.39 2.64 14.31
CA LEU A 163 18.92 4.04 14.23
C LEU A 163 18.11 4.36 12.96
N LEU A 164 18.07 3.47 11.95
CA LEU A 164 17.30 3.69 10.71
C LEU A 164 15.78 3.84 10.97
N PRO A 165 15.15 5.01 10.71
CA PRO A 165 13.77 5.31 11.15
C PRO A 165 12.67 4.59 10.35
N ASN A 166 13.01 4.04 9.18
CA ASN A 166 12.06 3.42 8.24
C ASN A 166 12.29 1.91 8.03
N LEU A 167 13.19 1.29 8.80
CA LEU A 167 13.58 -0.11 8.62
C LEU A 167 12.42 -1.07 8.98
N LEU A 168 12.05 -1.93 8.03
CA LEU A 168 10.98 -2.92 8.14
C LEU A 168 11.53 -4.36 8.18
N GLU A 169 12.62 -4.60 7.45
CA GLU A 169 13.17 -5.95 7.25
C GLU A 169 14.70 -5.93 7.39
N LEU A 170 15.23 -6.74 8.29
CA LEU A 170 16.67 -6.91 8.54
C LEU A 170 17.03 -8.40 8.54
N HIS A 171 17.82 -8.82 7.55
CA HIS A 171 18.23 -10.21 7.36
C HIS A 171 19.76 -10.29 7.35
N LEU A 172 20.33 -10.79 8.44
CA LEU A 172 21.78 -10.94 8.67
C LEU A 172 22.18 -12.41 8.89
N GLU A 173 21.24 -13.34 8.72
CA GLU A 173 21.44 -14.75 9.02
C GLU A 173 22.58 -15.38 8.21
N ARG A 174 23.27 -16.37 8.79
CA ARG A 174 24.40 -17.08 8.16
C ARG A 174 25.52 -16.14 7.73
N ASN A 175 26.11 -15.49 8.73
CA ASN A 175 27.31 -14.66 8.63
C ASN A 175 28.22 -15.00 9.82
N GLN A 176 29.21 -14.16 10.12
CA GLN A 176 30.07 -14.27 11.29
C GLN A 176 29.96 -13.03 12.21
N PHE A 177 28.80 -12.34 12.22
CA PHE A 177 28.56 -11.21 13.11
C PHE A 177 28.69 -11.62 14.58
N SER A 178 29.29 -10.75 15.39
CA SER A 178 29.68 -11.03 16.77
C SER A 178 29.26 -9.89 17.71
N GLY A 179 29.54 -10.06 19.01
CA GLY A 179 29.12 -9.06 20.02
C GLY A 179 27.62 -9.10 20.29
N THR A 180 27.09 -8.02 20.87
CA THR A 180 25.71 -7.93 21.34
C THR A 180 24.76 -7.46 20.24
N ILE A 181 23.51 -7.94 20.29
CA ILE A 181 22.42 -7.38 19.47
C ILE A 181 22.14 -5.94 19.98
N PRO A 182 22.20 -4.90 19.13
CA PRO A 182 21.86 -3.54 19.54
C PRO A 182 20.35 -3.44 19.85
N SER A 183 19.95 -2.62 20.81
CA SER A 183 18.52 -2.37 21.06
C SER A 183 17.86 -1.78 19.81
N MET A 184 16.75 -2.37 19.38
CA MET A 184 16.01 -1.93 18.18
C MET A 184 14.58 -1.56 18.59
N GLU A 185 14.42 -0.39 19.20
CA GLU A 185 13.12 0.17 19.61
C GLU A 185 12.31 0.63 18.39
N LYS A 186 11.83 -0.33 17.60
CA LYS A 186 11.12 -0.11 16.34
C LYS A 186 9.83 -0.90 16.27
N GLU A 187 8.72 -0.20 16.53
CA GLU A 187 7.36 -0.71 16.31
C GLU A 187 7.19 -1.29 14.89
N LYS A 188 7.75 -0.59 13.89
CA LYS A 188 7.62 -0.89 12.45
C LYS A 188 8.48 -2.03 11.91
N LEU A 189 9.44 -2.56 12.67
CA LEU A 189 10.24 -3.69 12.20
C LEU A 189 9.34 -4.94 12.18
N SER A 190 9.15 -5.53 11.00
CA SER A 190 8.21 -6.63 10.74
C SER A 190 8.90 -7.95 10.38
N SER A 191 10.17 -7.91 9.97
CA SER A 191 11.00 -9.12 9.76
C SER A 191 12.40 -8.91 10.31
N LEU A 192 12.88 -9.89 11.07
CA LEU A 192 14.24 -9.96 11.60
C LEU A 192 14.72 -11.41 11.58
N ASP A 193 15.90 -11.66 11.02
CA ASP A 193 16.62 -12.92 11.19
C ASP A 193 18.12 -12.63 11.41
N LEU A 194 18.64 -13.13 12.53
CA LEU A 194 20.02 -13.02 12.98
C LEU A 194 20.65 -14.41 13.20
N SER A 195 19.97 -15.48 12.80
CA SER A 195 20.37 -16.86 13.08
C SER A 195 21.71 -17.25 12.43
N TYR A 196 22.38 -18.26 12.98
CA TYR A 196 23.67 -18.77 12.49
C TYR A 196 24.73 -17.66 12.35
N ASN A 197 25.09 -17.06 13.48
CA ASN A 197 26.12 -16.03 13.62
C ASN A 197 26.96 -16.33 14.89
N LYS A 198 27.82 -15.39 15.30
CA LYS A 198 28.67 -15.47 16.51
C LYS A 198 28.22 -14.48 17.60
N LEU A 199 26.93 -14.14 17.63
CA LEU A 199 26.37 -13.14 18.55
C LEU A 199 26.36 -13.66 19.99
N LYS A 200 26.45 -12.73 20.97
CA LYS A 200 26.53 -13.05 22.39
C LYS A 200 25.82 -12.04 23.30
N GLY A 201 25.43 -12.49 24.48
CA GLY A 201 24.77 -11.68 25.52
C GLY A 201 23.24 -11.79 25.53
N LYS A 202 22.59 -11.00 26.39
CA LYS A 202 21.13 -10.99 26.54
C LYS A 202 20.45 -10.44 25.28
N ILE A 203 19.44 -11.14 24.78
CA ILE A 203 18.61 -10.65 23.66
C ILE A 203 17.74 -9.47 24.14
N PRO A 204 17.78 -8.29 23.48
CA PRO A 204 16.97 -7.13 23.85
C PRO A 204 15.47 -7.37 23.73
N GLU A 205 14.69 -6.80 24.64
CA GLU A 205 13.23 -7.04 24.72
C GLU A 205 12.49 -6.57 23.46
N SER A 206 13.01 -5.51 22.83
CA SER A 206 12.47 -4.92 21.60
C SER A 206 12.44 -5.85 20.39
N VAL A 207 13.18 -6.98 20.42
CA VAL A 207 13.24 -7.97 19.33
C VAL A 207 12.68 -9.34 19.71
N TRP A 208 12.09 -9.52 20.91
CA TRP A 208 11.53 -10.82 21.31
C TRP A 208 10.38 -11.31 20.42
N LYS A 209 9.63 -10.38 19.81
CA LYS A 209 8.46 -10.66 18.96
C LYS A 209 8.74 -11.51 17.71
N PHE A 210 9.99 -11.66 17.30
CA PHE A 210 10.38 -12.46 16.13
C PHE A 210 10.58 -13.96 16.43
N GLY A 211 10.59 -14.35 17.71
CA GLY A 211 10.66 -15.75 18.14
C GLY A 211 12.06 -16.39 18.06
N GLU A 212 12.17 -17.60 18.61
CA GLU A 212 13.44 -18.34 18.78
C GLU A 212 14.23 -18.56 17.48
N LYS A 213 13.53 -18.86 16.37
CA LYS A 213 14.15 -19.17 15.07
C LYS A 213 15.04 -18.05 14.53
N SER A 214 14.70 -16.79 14.82
CA SER A 214 15.50 -15.62 14.39
C SER A 214 16.83 -15.46 15.14
N PHE A 215 17.09 -16.26 16.18
CA PHE A 215 18.29 -16.17 17.01
C PHE A 215 19.08 -17.49 17.11
N GLN A 216 18.51 -18.62 16.65
CA GLN A 216 19.12 -19.96 16.69
C GLN A 216 20.54 -19.99 16.09
N GLY A 217 21.39 -20.92 16.56
CA GLY A 217 22.76 -21.05 16.05
C GLY A 217 23.69 -19.89 16.41
N ASN A 218 23.39 -19.19 17.52
CA ASN A 218 24.28 -18.21 18.17
C ASN A 218 24.50 -18.65 19.62
N ASP A 219 25.51 -19.50 19.86
CA ASP A 219 25.70 -20.18 21.14
C ASP A 219 25.95 -19.24 22.34
N GLY A 220 26.36 -17.99 22.07
CA GLY A 220 26.57 -16.96 23.09
C GLY A 220 25.32 -16.19 23.50
N LEU A 221 24.17 -16.35 22.83
CA LEU A 221 22.94 -15.63 23.15
C LEU A 221 22.15 -16.29 24.29
N CYS A 222 21.55 -15.45 25.13
CA CYS A 222 20.77 -15.88 26.29
C CYS A 222 19.53 -14.99 26.52
N GLY A 223 18.59 -15.50 27.31
CA GLY A 223 17.31 -14.87 27.60
C GLY A 223 16.26 -15.09 26.50
N LYS A 224 15.02 -14.69 26.78
CA LYS A 224 13.88 -14.79 25.85
C LYS A 224 14.24 -14.17 24.49
N PRO A 225 13.73 -14.69 23.36
CA PRO A 225 12.84 -15.84 23.24
C PRO A 225 13.55 -17.21 23.34
N LEU A 226 14.88 -17.26 23.55
CA LEU A 226 15.59 -18.51 23.82
C LEU A 226 15.30 -19.02 25.24
N THR A 227 15.46 -20.32 25.43
CA THR A 227 15.33 -21.01 26.74
C THR A 227 16.62 -20.93 27.57
N ASN A 228 17.75 -20.54 26.97
CA ASN A 228 19.05 -20.40 27.63
C ASN A 228 19.03 -19.28 28.69
N VAL A 229 19.36 -19.60 29.94
CA VAL A 229 19.45 -18.64 31.04
C VAL A 229 20.72 -17.80 30.90
N CYS A 230 20.62 -16.47 31.09
CA CYS A 230 21.81 -15.62 31.18
C CYS A 230 22.51 -15.81 32.52
N SER A 231 23.80 -16.16 32.49
CA SER A 231 24.65 -16.14 33.68
C SER A 231 25.14 -14.72 33.96
N ASP A 232 24.75 -14.13 35.09
CA ASP A 232 25.20 -12.80 35.49
C ASP A 232 26.67 -12.83 35.95
N PRO A 233 27.56 -11.99 35.38
CA PRO A 233 28.94 -11.87 35.84
C PRO A 233 29.02 -10.93 37.05
N ALA A 234 28.67 -11.44 38.24
CA ALA A 234 28.83 -10.72 39.51
C ALA A 234 29.70 -11.52 40.51
N GLY A 235 30.95 -11.10 40.67
CA GLY A 235 31.77 -11.46 41.84
C GLY A 235 32.95 -12.40 41.60
N SER A 236 34.10 -11.85 41.18
CA SER A 236 35.40 -12.23 41.77
C SER A 236 36.45 -11.13 41.55
N VAL A 237 37.31 -10.96 42.55
CA VAL A 237 38.31 -9.89 42.73
C VAL A 237 39.61 -10.26 41.99
N PRO A 238 40.40 -9.29 41.47
CA PRO A 238 41.50 -9.61 40.56
C PRO A 238 42.74 -10.15 41.26
N THR A 239 43.38 -11.14 40.63
CA THR A 239 44.79 -11.50 40.87
C THR A 239 45.45 -11.93 39.57
N ALA A 240 46.65 -11.40 39.33
CA ALA A 240 47.60 -11.77 38.30
C ALA A 240 49.00 -11.39 38.83
N PRO A 241 50.13 -11.76 38.18
CA PRO A 241 50.30 -12.71 37.07
C PRO A 241 51.39 -13.78 37.35
N THR A 242 51.50 -14.82 36.51
CA THR A 242 52.83 -15.24 35.98
C THR A 242 52.73 -16.16 34.75
N THR A 243 53.65 -15.90 33.81
CA THR A 243 54.32 -16.80 32.84
C THR A 243 54.05 -18.31 32.94
N SER A 244 54.00 -19.10 31.86
CA SER A 244 55.02 -19.21 30.81
C SER A 244 54.53 -19.96 29.55
N ALA A 245 55.31 -19.91 28.47
CA ALA A 245 55.00 -20.56 27.20
C ALA A 245 55.49 -22.02 27.10
N ALA A 246 55.10 -22.66 25.97
CA ALA A 246 55.83 -23.66 25.19
C ALA A 246 55.44 -25.16 25.27
N ASN A 247 55.10 -25.66 24.08
CA ASN A 247 55.58 -26.92 23.46
C ASN A 247 54.83 -28.27 23.61
N SER A 248 54.09 -28.57 22.53
CA SER A 248 54.42 -29.62 21.53
C SER A 248 53.98 -31.09 21.74
N SER A 249 53.07 -31.49 20.85
CA SER A 249 53.04 -32.72 20.01
C SER A 249 53.09 -34.13 20.63
N LYS A 250 52.18 -35.01 20.16
CA LYS A 250 52.54 -36.04 19.16
C LYS A 250 51.34 -36.74 18.47
N GLU A 251 51.68 -37.41 17.37
CA GLU A 251 50.84 -38.04 16.35
C GLU A 251 50.18 -39.37 16.79
N SER A 252 49.17 -39.85 16.03
CA SER A 252 49.35 -41.03 15.14
C SER A 252 48.19 -41.21 14.15
N ALA A 253 48.43 -41.88 13.03
CA ALA A 253 47.49 -42.08 11.92
C ALA A 253 46.88 -43.51 11.87
N GLY A 254 45.91 -43.74 10.99
CA GLY A 254 45.39 -45.08 10.65
C GLY A 254 44.14 -45.04 9.75
N GLU A 255 44.23 -45.55 8.52
CA GLU A 255 43.18 -45.54 7.50
C GLU A 255 42.21 -46.75 7.59
N SER A 256 41.02 -46.66 6.98
CA SER A 256 40.69 -47.51 5.80
C SER A 256 39.36 -47.13 5.12
N SER A 257 39.15 -47.66 3.91
CA SER A 257 38.17 -47.20 2.93
C SER A 257 36.89 -48.04 2.87
N GLN A 258 35.73 -47.44 3.18
CA GLN A 258 34.42 -48.01 2.83
C GLN A 258 33.33 -46.94 2.54
N THR A 259 33.60 -45.66 2.82
CA THR A 259 32.56 -44.60 2.93
C THR A 259 32.08 -44.02 1.59
N VAL A 260 32.87 -44.17 0.51
CA VAL A 260 32.70 -43.40 -0.74
C VAL A 260 31.40 -43.73 -1.50
N ILE A 261 30.91 -44.97 -1.44
CA ILE A 261 29.70 -45.37 -2.18
C ILE A 261 28.43 -44.79 -1.55
N TRP A 262 28.37 -44.76 -0.21
CA TRP A 262 27.24 -44.19 0.54
C TRP A 262 27.21 -42.66 0.43
N THR A 263 28.36 -41.98 0.37
CA THR A 263 28.39 -40.53 0.15
C THR A 263 27.90 -40.15 -1.25
N VAL A 264 28.22 -40.90 -2.29
CA VAL A 264 27.73 -40.61 -3.66
C VAL A 264 26.22 -40.81 -3.78
N PHE A 265 25.66 -41.89 -3.23
CA PHE A 265 24.20 -42.08 -3.20
C PHE A 265 23.48 -41.03 -2.33
N GLY A 266 24.07 -40.68 -1.18
CA GLY A 266 23.57 -39.60 -0.33
C GLY A 266 23.58 -38.23 -1.00
N LEU A 267 24.64 -37.91 -1.76
CA LEU A 267 24.75 -36.66 -2.51
C LEU A 267 23.81 -36.61 -3.72
N LEU A 268 23.53 -37.73 -4.38
CA LEU A 268 22.52 -37.79 -5.46
C LEU A 268 21.10 -37.63 -4.90
N ALA A 269 20.76 -38.32 -3.81
CA ALA A 269 19.47 -38.15 -3.13
C ALA A 269 19.30 -36.72 -2.60
N ALA A 270 20.33 -36.15 -1.97
CA ALA A 270 20.35 -34.77 -1.53
C ALA A 270 20.26 -33.79 -2.71
N GLY A 271 20.88 -34.07 -3.86
CA GLY A 271 20.80 -33.26 -5.07
C GLY A 271 19.40 -33.25 -5.69
N VAL A 272 18.70 -34.39 -5.71
CA VAL A 272 17.29 -34.47 -6.15
C VAL A 272 16.38 -33.74 -5.15
N LEU A 273 16.59 -33.93 -3.84
CA LEU A 273 15.83 -33.21 -2.80
C LEU A 273 16.08 -31.70 -2.85
N PHE A 274 17.33 -31.27 -3.09
CA PHE A 274 17.72 -29.87 -3.24
C PHE A 274 17.19 -29.27 -4.53
N SER A 275 17.09 -30.04 -5.63
CA SER A 275 16.42 -29.63 -6.86
C SER A 275 14.90 -29.48 -6.69
N ALA A 276 14.25 -30.38 -5.92
CA ALA A 276 12.84 -30.25 -5.54
C ALA A 276 12.59 -29.02 -4.66
N ILE A 277 13.47 -28.77 -3.67
CA ILE A 277 13.42 -27.56 -2.81
C ILE A 277 13.76 -26.29 -3.61
N TYR A 278 14.68 -26.35 -4.57
CA TYR A 278 15.05 -25.22 -5.42
C TYR A 278 13.93 -24.86 -6.40
N THR A 279 13.26 -25.85 -7.00
CA THR A 279 12.07 -25.62 -7.84
C THR A 279 10.86 -25.15 -7.04
N SER A 280 10.69 -25.60 -5.79
CA SER A 280 9.64 -25.05 -4.90
C SER A 280 9.93 -23.60 -4.52
N ARG A 281 11.19 -23.25 -4.18
CA ARG A 281 11.61 -21.90 -3.77
C ARG A 281 11.71 -20.91 -4.94
N LYS A 282 12.10 -21.34 -6.13
CA LYS A 282 12.05 -20.51 -7.35
C LYS A 282 10.62 -20.06 -7.70
N ARG A 283 9.61 -20.80 -7.22
CA ARG A 283 8.19 -20.43 -7.31
C ARG A 283 7.77 -19.38 -6.28
N GLU A 284 8.55 -19.13 -5.22
CA GLU A 284 8.29 -18.09 -4.22
C GLU A 284 8.87 -16.72 -4.60
N THR A 285 10.02 -16.69 -5.30
CA THR A 285 10.73 -15.44 -5.63
C THR A 285 10.05 -14.60 -6.71
N GLU A 286 9.27 -15.20 -7.61
CA GLU A 286 8.51 -14.48 -8.64
C GLU A 286 7.28 -13.74 -8.07
N PHE A 287 7.01 -13.88 -6.76
CA PHE A 287 5.73 -13.53 -6.15
C PHE A 287 5.70 -12.24 -5.31
N SER A 288 6.82 -11.51 -5.22
CA SER A 288 7.00 -10.41 -4.26
C SER A 288 6.52 -9.02 -4.73
N VAL A 289 5.66 -8.93 -5.76
CA VAL A 289 5.34 -7.65 -6.44
C VAL A 289 3.92 -7.12 -6.17
N LEU A 290 3.04 -7.89 -5.53
CA LEU A 290 1.69 -7.43 -5.14
C LEU A 290 1.42 -7.66 -3.65
N GLY A 291 0.98 -6.60 -2.96
CA GLY A 291 0.63 -6.63 -1.54
C GLY A 291 1.71 -6.07 -0.62
N LYS A 292 1.78 -4.74 -0.52
CA LYS A 292 2.33 -4.07 0.67
C LYS A 292 1.24 -3.18 1.26
N GLU A 293 0.58 -3.65 2.31
CA GLU A 293 0.31 -2.80 3.47
C GLU A 293 0.06 -3.60 4.74
N VAL A 294 -0.07 -2.87 5.85
CA VAL A 294 0.37 -3.28 7.19
C VAL A 294 -0.82 -3.65 8.08
N VAL A 295 -0.67 -4.74 8.83
CA VAL A 295 -1.61 -5.17 9.87
C VAL A 295 -1.64 -4.15 11.01
N HIS A 296 -2.83 -3.81 11.51
CA HIS A 296 -2.98 -3.12 12.79
C HIS A 296 -3.99 -3.86 13.67
N ASP A 297 -3.63 -4.03 14.95
CA ASP A 297 -4.49 -4.63 15.96
C ASP A 297 -5.79 -3.85 16.15
N ALA A 298 -6.90 -4.58 16.26
CA ALA A 298 -8.17 -4.03 16.67
C ALA A 298 -8.27 -4.03 18.19
N VAL A 299 -8.44 -2.86 18.79
CA VAL A 299 -8.89 -2.74 20.19
C VAL A 299 -10.38 -3.05 20.23
N GLU A 300 -10.76 -4.13 20.91
CA GLU A 300 -12.18 -4.44 21.15
C GLU A 300 -12.81 -3.33 22.01
N ILE A 301 -13.81 -2.64 21.46
CA ILE A 301 -14.74 -1.82 22.24
C ILE A 301 -16.07 -2.57 22.28
N ASN A 302 -16.31 -3.20 23.42
CA ASN A 302 -17.50 -3.96 23.71
C ASN A 302 -18.72 -3.02 23.86
N VAL A 303 -19.65 -3.06 22.90
CA VAL A 303 -20.97 -2.42 23.02
C VAL A 303 -22.04 -3.48 22.72
N GLY A 304 -22.87 -3.77 23.72
CA GLY A 304 -23.77 -4.92 23.70
C GLY A 304 -24.88 -4.83 22.65
N SER A 305 -25.20 -5.99 22.07
CA SER A 305 -26.40 -6.21 21.28
C SER A 305 -27.67 -5.92 22.09
N SER A 306 -28.60 -5.16 21.53
CA SER A 306 -29.97 -5.07 22.03
C SER A 306 -30.99 -5.10 20.89
N TYR A 307 -31.60 -6.28 20.74
CA TYR A 307 -32.87 -6.65 20.13
C TYR A 307 -33.71 -5.64 19.31
N TYR A 308 -34.19 -6.15 18.17
CA TYR A 308 -35.38 -5.67 17.46
C TYR A 308 -36.56 -5.31 18.38
N SER A 309 -37.33 -4.30 17.98
CA SER A 309 -38.77 -4.25 18.26
C SER A 309 -39.55 -3.85 17.01
N ARG A 310 -40.51 -4.70 16.64
CA ARG A 310 -41.54 -4.41 15.64
C ARG A 310 -42.65 -3.57 16.26
N ALA A 311 -43.10 -2.54 15.55
CA ALA A 311 -44.47 -2.05 15.60
C ALA A 311 -44.88 -1.74 14.13
N ALA A 312 -45.68 -2.59 13.48
CA ALA A 312 -47.12 -2.75 13.64
C ALA A 312 -47.92 -1.65 12.91
N ILE A 313 -48.70 -2.10 11.92
CA ILE A 313 -49.48 -1.28 11.00
C ILE A 313 -50.75 -0.76 11.70
N SER A 314 -51.07 0.52 11.52
CA SER A 314 -52.44 1.04 11.65
C SER A 314 -52.62 2.20 10.69
N GLY A 315 -53.63 2.13 9.83
CA GLY A 315 -53.93 3.19 8.86
C GLY A 315 -55.25 3.89 9.16
N LYS A 316 -55.41 5.12 8.67
CA LYS A 316 -56.74 5.67 8.35
C LYS A 316 -56.64 6.74 7.26
N LYS A 317 -57.66 6.76 6.40
CA LYS A 317 -57.79 7.66 5.24
C LYS A 317 -58.16 9.08 5.67
N GLY A 318 -57.74 10.06 4.89
CA GLY A 318 -58.23 11.44 4.92
C GLY A 318 -57.99 12.13 3.58
N SER A 319 -58.97 12.06 2.67
CA SER A 319 -58.94 12.80 1.41
C SER A 319 -59.59 14.17 1.63
N LEU A 320 -59.01 15.24 1.07
CA LEU A 320 -59.77 16.29 0.38
C LEU A 320 -58.85 17.21 -0.43
N SER A 321 -59.36 17.65 -1.58
CA SER A 321 -58.64 18.41 -2.60
C SER A 321 -58.63 19.92 -2.35
N LYS A 322 -57.53 20.60 -2.74
CA LYS A 322 -57.68 21.82 -3.55
C LYS A 322 -56.46 22.11 -4.43
N ARG A 323 -56.76 22.50 -5.67
CA ARG A 323 -55.82 22.81 -6.74
C ARG A 323 -55.41 24.27 -6.61
N GLY A 324 -54.12 24.55 -6.46
CA GLY A 324 -53.57 25.91 -6.36
C GLY A 324 -52.13 25.93 -6.85
N SER A 325 -51.91 26.48 -8.04
CA SER A 325 -50.60 26.50 -8.68
C SER A 325 -49.81 27.75 -8.30
N SER A 326 -48.69 27.58 -7.58
CA SER A 326 -47.62 28.57 -7.50
C SER A 326 -46.30 27.91 -7.88
N ARG A 327 -45.63 28.48 -8.90
CA ARG A 327 -44.39 27.94 -9.48
C ARG A 327 -43.22 27.97 -8.49
N GLY A 328 -42.34 26.98 -8.62
CA GLY A 328 -40.90 27.26 -8.63
C GLY A 328 -40.12 27.10 -7.32
N SER A 329 -39.67 25.87 -7.06
CA SER A 329 -38.24 25.69 -6.77
C SER A 329 -37.75 24.41 -7.45
N SER A 330 -37.49 24.51 -8.75
CA SER A 330 -36.46 23.68 -9.35
C SER A 330 -35.13 24.09 -8.73
N THR A 331 -34.66 23.35 -7.72
CA THR A 331 -33.26 23.43 -7.30
C THR A 331 -32.42 23.01 -8.49
N LYS A 332 -31.92 24.01 -9.22
CA LYS A 332 -31.02 23.86 -10.37
C LYS A 332 -29.91 22.90 -9.97
N GLY A 333 -29.66 21.90 -10.80
CA GLY A 333 -28.58 20.96 -10.57
C GLY A 333 -27.24 21.69 -10.57
N GLY A 334 -26.61 21.80 -9.40
CA GLY A 334 -25.19 22.11 -9.32
C GLY A 334 -24.41 20.99 -10.00
N SER A 335 -23.51 21.35 -10.92
CA SER A 335 -22.64 20.43 -11.66
C SER A 335 -21.52 19.88 -10.78
N GLY A 336 -21.89 19.16 -9.71
CA GLY A 336 -20.87 18.58 -8.84
C GLY A 336 -21.26 17.82 -7.57
N ASP A 337 -22.53 17.67 -7.14
CA ASP A 337 -22.80 16.86 -5.93
C ASP A 337 -22.75 15.35 -6.23
N ILE A 338 -22.67 14.53 -5.18
CA ILE A 338 -22.72 13.07 -5.26
C ILE A 338 -24.18 12.59 -5.36
N VAL A 339 -24.42 11.51 -6.09
CA VAL A 339 -25.74 10.91 -6.29
C VAL A 339 -25.81 9.57 -5.55
N MET A 340 -26.66 9.50 -4.52
CA MET A 340 -26.95 8.26 -3.81
C MET A 340 -27.78 7.32 -4.69
N VAL A 341 -27.37 6.05 -4.78
CA VAL A 341 -28.09 4.98 -5.50
C VAL A 341 -28.52 3.83 -4.58
N ASN A 342 -27.90 3.69 -3.41
CA ASN A 342 -28.37 2.87 -2.30
C ASN A 342 -28.24 3.68 -0.99
N THR A 343 -29.32 3.81 -0.23
CA THR A 343 -29.39 4.60 1.01
C THR A 343 -29.44 3.76 2.28
N GLU A 344 -29.44 2.43 2.18
CA GLU A 344 -29.51 1.52 3.35
C GLU A 344 -28.27 1.61 4.25
N LYS A 345 -27.14 2.05 3.70
CA LYS A 345 -25.86 2.27 4.40
C LYS A 345 -25.66 3.73 4.84
N GLY A 346 -26.72 4.54 4.82
CA GLY A 346 -26.69 5.96 5.14
C GLY A 346 -26.53 6.87 3.92
N THR A 347 -26.50 8.18 4.15
CA THR A 347 -26.35 9.22 3.12
C THR A 347 -25.26 10.20 3.50
N PHE A 348 -24.45 10.59 2.52
CA PHE A 348 -23.36 11.55 2.67
C PHE A 348 -23.28 12.44 1.42
N ARG A 349 -22.64 13.60 1.54
CA ARG A 349 -22.46 14.57 0.46
C ARG A 349 -21.05 14.47 -0.14
N LEU A 350 -20.84 15.05 -1.32
CA LEU A 350 -19.46 15.11 -1.86
C LEU A 350 -18.51 15.88 -0.93
N SER A 351 -19.01 16.91 -0.22
CA SER A 351 -18.23 17.65 0.78
C SER A 351 -17.65 16.77 1.89
N ASP A 352 -18.36 15.71 2.25
CA ASP A 352 -17.99 14.85 3.38
C ASP A 352 -16.92 13.85 2.93
N LEU A 353 -17.05 13.38 1.68
CA LEU A 353 -16.07 12.55 1.00
C LEU A 353 -14.76 13.29 0.71
N MET A 354 -14.83 14.56 0.29
CA MET A 354 -13.64 15.39 0.01
C MET A 354 -12.90 15.85 1.29
N LYS A 355 -13.56 15.79 2.45
CA LYS A 355 -12.94 16.06 3.76
C LYS A 355 -12.33 14.82 4.41
N ALA A 356 -12.75 13.62 4.00
CA ALA A 356 -12.25 12.36 4.51
C ALA A 356 -10.76 12.15 4.14
N ALA A 357 -10.01 11.52 5.04
CA ALA A 357 -8.68 11.01 4.70
C ALA A 357 -8.84 9.86 3.70
N ALA A 358 -8.08 9.92 2.60
CA ALA A 358 -8.13 8.92 1.52
C ALA A 358 -6.82 8.12 1.45
N GLU A 359 -6.94 6.80 1.62
CA GLU A 359 -5.87 5.79 1.54
C GLU A 359 -5.96 5.09 0.18
N VAL A 360 -4.83 4.83 -0.51
CA VAL A 360 -4.84 4.23 -1.85
C VAL A 360 -4.88 2.72 -1.75
N LEU A 361 -6.05 2.11 -1.98
CA LEU A 361 -6.21 0.65 -1.96
C LEU A 361 -5.61 -0.04 -3.18
N GLY A 362 -5.60 0.62 -4.34
CA GLY A 362 -5.03 0.04 -5.55
C GLY A 362 -5.29 0.83 -6.83
N ASN A 363 -4.54 0.50 -7.88
CA ASN A 363 -4.66 1.10 -9.21
C ASN A 363 -4.69 -0.03 -10.25
N GLY A 364 -5.69 -0.05 -11.12
CA GLY A 364 -5.88 -1.04 -12.16
C GLY A 364 -6.36 -0.44 -13.48
N GLY A 365 -6.61 -1.28 -14.48
CA GLY A 365 -7.05 -0.84 -15.81
C GLY A 365 -8.38 -0.07 -15.80
N LEU A 366 -9.29 -0.42 -14.89
CA LEU A 366 -10.56 0.28 -14.69
C LEU A 366 -10.43 1.63 -13.96
N GLY A 367 -9.26 1.93 -13.39
CA GLY A 367 -9.04 3.13 -12.57
C GLY A 367 -8.46 2.83 -11.18
N SER A 368 -8.57 3.80 -10.30
CA SER A 368 -7.94 3.80 -8.97
C SER A 368 -8.99 3.70 -7.87
N ALA A 369 -8.74 2.87 -6.85
CA ALA A 369 -9.61 2.71 -5.68
C ALA A 369 -8.95 3.33 -4.44
N TYR A 370 -9.74 4.09 -3.70
CA TYR A 370 -9.33 4.79 -2.48
C TYR A 370 -10.28 4.44 -1.35
N LYS A 371 -9.77 4.12 -0.16
CA LYS A 371 -10.57 4.00 1.06
C LYS A 371 -10.70 5.38 1.68
N ALA A 372 -11.92 5.82 1.92
CA ALA A 372 -12.22 7.07 2.60
C ALA A 372 -13.01 6.78 3.87
N VAL A 373 -12.56 7.33 5.00
CA VAL A 373 -13.28 7.23 6.30
C VAL A 373 -13.86 8.60 6.62
N MET A 374 -15.19 8.68 6.60
CA MET A 374 -15.91 9.92 6.91
C MET A 374 -15.97 10.19 8.41
N SER A 375 -16.25 11.44 8.80
CA SER A 375 -16.30 11.88 10.20
C SER A 375 -17.37 11.20 11.06
N ASN A 376 -18.35 10.54 10.45
CA ASN A 376 -19.36 9.69 11.10
C ASN A 376 -18.89 8.23 11.30
N GLY A 377 -17.65 7.90 10.96
CA GLY A 377 -17.09 6.54 11.04
C GLY A 377 -17.42 5.63 9.85
N LEU A 378 -18.24 6.07 8.89
CA LEU A 378 -18.57 5.28 7.71
C LEU A 378 -17.36 5.20 6.78
N ALA A 379 -16.83 3.99 6.60
CA ALA A 379 -15.74 3.68 5.68
C ALA A 379 -16.29 3.25 4.31
N VAL A 380 -15.83 3.89 3.24
CA VAL A 380 -16.25 3.62 1.86
C VAL A 380 -15.04 3.44 0.94
N VAL A 381 -15.25 2.73 -0.17
CA VAL A 381 -14.30 2.69 -1.28
C VAL A 381 -14.78 3.62 -2.38
N VAL A 382 -13.99 4.64 -2.69
CA VAL A 382 -14.17 5.56 -3.80
C VAL A 382 -13.35 5.05 -4.97
N LYS A 383 -14.01 4.61 -6.04
CA LYS A 383 -13.34 4.18 -7.27
C LYS A 383 -13.42 5.27 -8.33
N ARG A 384 -12.28 5.87 -8.64
CA ARG A 384 -12.10 6.85 -9.73
C ARG A 384 -11.91 6.09 -11.04
N MET A 385 -12.92 6.13 -11.89
CA MET A 385 -13.03 5.31 -13.09
C MET A 385 -12.27 5.94 -14.28
N LYS A 386 -11.55 5.13 -15.07
CA LYS A 386 -10.82 5.58 -16.28
C LYS A 386 -11.57 5.27 -17.57
N GLU A 387 -11.54 6.21 -18.52
CA GLU A 387 -12.09 6.08 -19.88
C GLU A 387 -13.58 5.70 -19.98
N VAL A 388 -14.35 6.08 -18.95
CA VAL A 388 -15.79 5.82 -18.84
C VAL A 388 -16.59 6.98 -19.46
N ASN A 389 -16.31 7.22 -20.74
CA ASN A 389 -16.86 8.33 -21.53
C ASN A 389 -17.88 7.85 -22.60
N ARG A 390 -18.21 6.56 -22.65
CA ARG A 390 -19.15 5.98 -23.62
C ARG A 390 -20.58 6.47 -23.45
N LEU A 391 -21.00 6.75 -22.21
CA LEU A 391 -22.35 7.23 -21.89
C LEU A 391 -22.33 8.69 -21.43
N GLY A 392 -23.31 9.45 -21.90
CA GLY A 392 -23.68 10.74 -21.31
C GLY A 392 -24.22 10.58 -19.89
N LYS A 393 -24.39 11.70 -19.18
CA LYS A 393 -24.81 11.74 -17.76
C LYS A 393 -26.02 10.85 -17.46
N ASP A 394 -27.06 10.93 -18.28
CA ASP A 394 -28.33 10.25 -18.02
C ASP A 394 -28.25 8.74 -18.27
N GLY A 395 -27.45 8.32 -19.26
CA GLY A 395 -27.15 6.90 -19.47
C GLY A 395 -26.29 6.31 -18.34
N PHE A 396 -25.32 7.08 -17.84
CA PHE A 396 -24.51 6.67 -16.69
C PHE A 396 -25.34 6.60 -15.40
N ASP A 397 -26.23 7.55 -15.16
CA ASP A 397 -27.20 7.53 -14.05
C ASP A 397 -28.08 6.27 -14.10
N ALA A 398 -28.67 5.97 -15.27
CA ALA A 398 -29.54 4.82 -15.45
C ALA A 398 -28.84 3.49 -15.13
N GLU A 399 -27.64 3.28 -15.68
CA GLU A 399 -26.85 2.08 -15.43
C GLU A 399 -26.42 1.95 -13.96
N VAL A 400 -25.84 2.99 -13.35
CA VAL A 400 -25.37 2.90 -11.96
C VAL A 400 -26.54 2.79 -10.97
N ARG A 401 -27.71 3.37 -11.27
CA ARG A 401 -28.95 3.11 -10.51
C ARG A 401 -29.44 1.67 -10.63
N LYS A 402 -29.23 0.99 -11.76
CA LYS A 402 -29.53 -0.44 -11.90
C LYS A 402 -28.61 -1.25 -10.97
N LEU A 403 -27.32 -0.92 -10.91
CA LEU A 403 -26.37 -1.58 -9.99
C LEU A 403 -26.71 -1.34 -8.50
N GLY A 404 -27.06 -0.10 -8.12
CA GLY A 404 -27.37 0.27 -6.73
C GLY A 404 -28.67 -0.35 -6.18
N LYS A 405 -29.58 -0.82 -7.05
CA LYS A 405 -30.82 -1.51 -6.66
C LYS A 405 -30.63 -2.99 -6.34
N LEU A 406 -29.49 -3.60 -6.69
CA LEU A 406 -29.27 -5.03 -6.48
C LEU A 406 -29.25 -5.38 -4.99
N ARG A 407 -29.85 -6.52 -4.64
CA ARG A 407 -29.88 -7.06 -3.27
C ARG A 407 -29.63 -8.57 -3.32
N HIS A 408 -28.42 -8.99 -2.99
CA HIS A 408 -28.04 -10.40 -2.93
C HIS A 408 -26.87 -10.59 -1.96
N GLN A 409 -26.86 -11.69 -1.21
CA GLN A 409 -25.84 -11.95 -0.17
C GLN A 409 -24.40 -11.93 -0.70
N ASN A 410 -24.20 -12.25 -1.98
CA ASN A 410 -22.88 -12.32 -2.62
C ASN A 410 -22.55 -11.14 -3.56
N ILE A 411 -23.22 -10.00 -3.46
CA ILE A 411 -23.06 -8.85 -4.39
C ILE A 411 -22.79 -7.56 -3.61
N LEU A 412 -21.71 -6.86 -3.93
CA LEU A 412 -21.39 -5.54 -3.39
C LEU A 412 -22.02 -4.44 -4.26
N ALA A 413 -23.27 -4.07 -3.96
CA ALA A 413 -23.95 -2.98 -4.64
C ALA A 413 -23.29 -1.61 -4.34
N PRO A 414 -23.13 -0.72 -5.33
CA PRO A 414 -22.65 0.64 -5.09
C PRO A 414 -23.64 1.43 -4.23
N ILE A 415 -23.09 2.31 -3.39
CA ILE A 415 -23.82 3.20 -2.49
C ILE A 415 -24.15 4.52 -3.20
N ALA A 416 -23.16 5.09 -3.90
CA ALA A 416 -23.28 6.38 -4.54
C ALA A 416 -22.36 6.48 -5.77
N TYR A 417 -22.53 7.53 -6.57
CA TYR A 417 -21.58 7.89 -7.63
C TYR A 417 -21.49 9.40 -7.82
N HIS A 418 -20.42 9.85 -8.48
CA HIS A 418 -20.26 11.22 -8.95
C HIS A 418 -20.01 11.22 -10.46
N TYR A 419 -20.60 12.19 -11.17
CA TYR A 419 -20.42 12.34 -12.62
C TYR A 419 -20.04 13.78 -12.99
N ARG A 420 -18.88 13.90 -13.64
CA ARG A 420 -18.42 15.05 -14.42
C ARG A 420 -17.91 14.56 -15.78
N ARG A 421 -17.73 15.51 -16.71
CA ARG A 421 -17.34 15.19 -18.10
C ARG A 421 -16.03 14.40 -18.16
N GLU A 422 -15.02 14.82 -17.39
CA GLU A 422 -13.71 14.15 -17.34
C GLU A 422 -13.47 13.29 -16.10
N GLU A 423 -14.47 13.15 -15.21
CA GLU A 423 -14.31 12.44 -13.94
C GLU A 423 -15.57 11.69 -13.52
N LYS A 424 -15.44 10.39 -13.26
CA LYS A 424 -16.51 9.53 -12.74
C LYS A 424 -16.01 8.81 -11.50
N LEU A 425 -16.75 8.92 -10.40
CA LEU A 425 -16.48 8.17 -9.17
C LEU A 425 -17.63 7.20 -8.93
N VAL A 426 -17.35 5.95 -8.58
CA VAL A 426 -18.33 4.99 -8.06
C VAL A 426 -17.93 4.66 -6.63
N VAL A 427 -18.86 4.71 -5.70
CA VAL A 427 -18.59 4.55 -4.26
C VAL A 427 -19.33 3.33 -3.73
N SER A 428 -18.61 2.43 -3.04
CA SER A 428 -19.14 1.23 -2.39
C SER A 428 -18.75 1.17 -0.90
N GLU A 429 -19.28 0.20 -0.17
CA GLU A 429 -18.84 -0.09 1.20
C GLU A 429 -17.37 -0.56 1.22
N TYR A 430 -16.65 -0.24 2.30
CA TYR A 430 -15.32 -0.81 2.56
C TYR A 430 -15.43 -2.16 3.27
N VAL A 431 -14.74 -3.16 2.75
CA VAL A 431 -14.73 -4.54 3.28
C VAL A 431 -13.35 -4.82 3.89
N PRO A 432 -13.21 -4.89 5.23
CA PRO A 432 -11.90 -4.88 5.91
C PRO A 432 -10.97 -6.05 5.54
N LYS A 433 -11.49 -7.28 5.44
CA LYS A 433 -10.68 -8.48 5.10
C LYS A 433 -10.15 -8.46 3.64
N GLY A 434 -10.59 -7.51 2.81
CA GLY A 434 -10.06 -7.29 1.48
C GLY A 434 -10.51 -8.32 0.44
N SER A 435 -9.66 -8.54 -0.57
CA SER A 435 -9.97 -9.43 -1.70
C SER A 435 -9.53 -10.87 -1.48
N LEU A 436 -10.21 -11.82 -2.14
CA LEU A 436 -9.82 -13.23 -2.18
C LEU A 436 -8.38 -13.40 -2.72
N LEU A 437 -7.98 -12.57 -3.70
CA LEU A 437 -6.60 -12.54 -4.18
C LEU A 437 -5.63 -12.21 -3.03
N TYR A 438 -5.93 -11.17 -2.25
CA TYR A 438 -5.10 -10.80 -1.10
C TYR A 438 -5.04 -11.92 -0.06
N VAL A 439 -6.17 -12.51 0.34
CA VAL A 439 -6.15 -13.56 1.37
C VAL A 439 -5.49 -14.86 0.88
N LEU A 440 -5.57 -15.19 -0.42
CA LEU A 440 -4.88 -16.36 -0.98
C LEU A 440 -3.36 -16.20 -1.14
N HIS A 441 -2.88 -14.97 -1.36
CA HIS A 441 -1.54 -14.74 -1.92
C HIS A 441 -0.69 -13.67 -1.21
N GLY A 442 -1.35 -12.65 -0.64
CA GLY A 442 -0.71 -11.51 0.03
C GLY A 442 -0.72 -11.61 1.55
N ASP A 443 -1.80 -12.14 2.15
CA ASP A 443 -1.84 -12.44 3.57
C ASP A 443 -1.05 -13.71 3.89
N ARG A 444 -0.29 -13.66 4.98
CA ARG A 444 0.42 -14.80 5.59
C ARG A 444 0.13 -14.93 7.09
N GLY A 445 -0.86 -14.21 7.59
CA GLY A 445 -1.33 -14.21 8.97
C GLY A 445 -2.58 -15.06 9.18
N ALA A 446 -3.39 -14.66 10.17
CA ALA A 446 -4.55 -15.44 10.61
C ALA A 446 -5.60 -15.66 9.52
N SER A 447 -5.89 -14.64 8.70
CA SER A 447 -6.97 -14.76 7.71
C SER A 447 -6.66 -15.75 6.58
N HIS A 448 -5.39 -15.94 6.23
CA HIS A 448 -4.92 -17.02 5.35
C HIS A 448 -5.07 -18.40 6.01
N SER A 449 -4.68 -18.54 7.28
CA SER A 449 -4.77 -19.82 8.01
C SER A 449 -6.22 -20.34 8.16
N GLU A 450 -7.19 -19.42 8.18
CA GLU A 450 -8.63 -19.71 8.19
C GLU A 450 -9.20 -20.15 6.83
N LEU A 451 -8.43 -20.09 5.72
CA LEU A 451 -8.82 -20.63 4.41
C LEU A 451 -8.74 -22.17 4.36
N THR A 452 -9.44 -22.84 5.28
CA THR A 452 -9.67 -24.28 5.27
C THR A 452 -10.42 -24.74 4.01
N TRP A 453 -10.48 -26.05 3.78
CA TRP A 453 -11.34 -26.65 2.75
C TRP A 453 -12.80 -26.16 2.82
N ALA A 454 -13.38 -26.09 4.03
CA ALA A 454 -14.76 -25.66 4.22
C ALA A 454 -14.94 -24.18 3.83
N THR A 455 -14.00 -23.32 4.21
CA THR A 455 -13.98 -21.89 3.88
C THR A 455 -13.85 -21.68 2.36
N ARG A 456 -12.91 -22.38 1.71
CA ARG A 456 -12.72 -22.33 0.25
C ARG A 456 -13.95 -22.81 -0.51
N LEU A 457 -14.60 -23.88 -0.05
CA LEU A 457 -15.86 -24.36 -0.63
C LEU A 457 -17.03 -23.39 -0.40
N LYS A 458 -17.10 -22.70 0.76
CA LYS A 458 -18.08 -21.62 1.02
C LYS A 458 -17.90 -20.49 0.00
N ILE A 459 -16.67 -19.99 -0.15
CA ILE A 459 -16.29 -18.93 -1.09
C ILE A 459 -16.67 -19.31 -2.53
N VAL A 460 -16.24 -20.46 -3.04
CA VAL A 460 -16.57 -20.88 -4.41
C VAL A 460 -18.08 -20.96 -4.65
N LYS A 461 -18.84 -21.47 -3.67
CA LYS A 461 -20.31 -21.55 -3.79
C LYS A 461 -20.99 -20.18 -3.71
N GLY A 462 -20.48 -19.25 -2.92
CA GLY A 462 -20.98 -17.86 -2.86
C GLY A 462 -20.72 -17.09 -4.16
N ILE A 463 -19.50 -17.21 -4.71
CA ILE A 463 -19.14 -16.63 -6.02
C ILE A 463 -20.10 -17.13 -7.10
N ALA A 464 -20.31 -18.45 -7.20
CA ALA A 464 -21.19 -19.02 -8.21
C ALA A 464 -22.67 -18.61 -8.03
N ARG A 465 -23.15 -18.44 -6.78
CA ARG A 465 -24.49 -17.89 -6.51
C ARG A 465 -24.61 -16.44 -6.97
N GLY A 466 -23.65 -15.59 -6.60
CA GLY A 466 -23.59 -14.19 -7.03
C GLY A 466 -23.55 -14.06 -8.55
N LEU A 467 -22.73 -14.86 -9.22
CA LEU A 467 -22.64 -14.86 -10.68
C LEU A 467 -23.96 -15.31 -11.32
N GLY A 468 -24.60 -16.38 -10.82
CA GLY A 468 -25.92 -16.81 -11.30
C GLY A 468 -27.02 -15.75 -11.13
N PHE A 469 -26.96 -14.96 -10.06
CA PHE A 469 -27.83 -13.80 -9.86
C PHE A 469 -27.55 -12.70 -10.90
N LEU A 470 -26.28 -12.33 -11.12
CA LEU A 470 -25.89 -11.35 -12.15
C LEU A 470 -26.33 -11.76 -13.56
N HIS A 471 -26.18 -13.03 -13.94
CA HIS A 471 -26.65 -13.55 -15.23
C HIS A 471 -28.18 -13.54 -15.37
N THR A 472 -28.92 -13.39 -14.28
CA THR A 472 -30.38 -13.22 -14.29
C THR A 472 -30.77 -11.75 -14.44
N GLU A 473 -30.17 -10.86 -13.63
CA GLU A 473 -30.44 -9.41 -13.64
C GLU A 473 -29.88 -8.67 -14.88
N PHE A 474 -28.83 -9.23 -15.48
CA PHE A 474 -28.14 -8.71 -16.66
C PHE A 474 -28.19 -9.70 -17.84
N ALA A 475 -29.27 -10.49 -17.93
CA ALA A 475 -29.47 -11.48 -18.99
C ALA A 475 -29.44 -10.91 -20.43
N SER A 476 -29.59 -9.59 -20.58
CA SER A 476 -29.50 -8.87 -21.86
C SER A 476 -28.12 -8.28 -22.16
N TYR A 477 -27.09 -8.54 -21.33
CA TYR A 477 -25.73 -8.04 -21.52
C TYR A 477 -24.86 -9.20 -22.02
N ASP A 478 -23.98 -8.93 -22.99
CA ASP A 478 -23.02 -9.91 -23.52
C ASP A 478 -22.10 -10.45 -22.39
N LEU A 479 -21.79 -9.58 -21.43
CA LEU A 479 -20.96 -9.83 -20.26
C LEU A 479 -21.66 -9.38 -18.97
N PRO A 480 -22.45 -10.24 -18.31
CA PRO A 480 -23.16 -9.92 -17.07
C PRO A 480 -22.24 -9.47 -15.92
N HIS A 481 -21.05 -10.07 -15.79
CA HIS A 481 -19.99 -9.58 -14.90
C HIS A 481 -18.82 -8.99 -15.70
N GLY A 482 -18.31 -9.70 -16.71
CA GLY A 482 -17.24 -9.27 -17.62
C GLY A 482 -15.84 -9.13 -17.03
N ASN A 483 -15.68 -9.26 -15.71
CA ASN A 483 -14.41 -9.00 -15.02
C ASN A 483 -14.26 -9.82 -13.73
N LEU A 484 -14.77 -11.05 -13.72
CA LEU A 484 -14.68 -11.92 -12.54
C LEU A 484 -13.24 -12.41 -12.34
N LYS A 485 -12.63 -12.04 -11.23
CA LYS A 485 -11.29 -12.50 -10.82
C LYS A 485 -11.18 -12.39 -9.30
N SER A 486 -10.26 -13.11 -8.67
CA SER A 486 -10.09 -13.11 -7.21
C SER A 486 -9.80 -11.74 -6.60
N SER A 487 -9.25 -10.77 -7.35
CA SER A 487 -9.09 -9.38 -6.88
C SER A 487 -10.41 -8.60 -6.80
N ASN A 488 -11.43 -9.03 -7.54
CA ASN A 488 -12.76 -8.42 -7.58
C ASN A 488 -13.79 -9.19 -6.72
N VAL A 489 -13.36 -10.26 -6.06
CA VAL A 489 -14.15 -10.94 -5.01
C VAL A 489 -13.63 -10.43 -3.67
N LEU A 490 -14.44 -9.67 -2.94
CA LEU A 490 -14.13 -9.29 -1.56
C LEU A 490 -14.66 -10.34 -0.58
N LEU A 491 -14.05 -10.46 0.59
CA LEU A 491 -14.49 -11.40 1.63
C LEU A 491 -15.02 -10.61 2.83
N ALA A 492 -16.26 -10.89 3.24
CA ALA A 492 -16.78 -10.42 4.52
C ALA A 492 -16.03 -11.10 5.69
N ASP A 493 -16.24 -10.61 6.92
CA ASP A 493 -15.54 -11.12 8.11
C ASP A 493 -15.79 -12.62 8.35
N ASP A 494 -16.96 -13.12 7.94
CA ASP A 494 -17.35 -14.54 8.01
C ASP A 494 -16.92 -15.37 6.77
N TYR A 495 -16.14 -14.80 5.84
CA TYR A 495 -15.76 -15.38 4.54
C TYR A 495 -16.92 -15.58 3.55
N GLU A 496 -18.08 -14.93 3.73
CA GLU A 496 -19.05 -14.84 2.64
C GLU A 496 -18.47 -13.92 1.52
N PRO A 497 -18.41 -14.39 0.27
CA PRO A 497 -17.79 -13.63 -0.81
C PRO A 497 -18.76 -12.61 -1.41
N LEU A 498 -18.24 -11.43 -1.72
CA LEU A 498 -18.95 -10.30 -2.30
C LEU A 498 -18.34 -9.94 -3.66
N LEU A 499 -19.09 -10.13 -4.74
CA LEU A 499 -18.64 -9.74 -6.08
C LEU A 499 -18.70 -8.22 -6.25
N SER A 500 -17.64 -7.66 -6.84
CA SER A 500 -17.48 -6.24 -7.16
C SER A 500 -17.09 -6.08 -8.64
N ASP A 501 -17.11 -4.85 -9.17
CA ASP A 501 -16.68 -4.56 -10.56
C ASP A 501 -17.40 -5.37 -11.67
N TYR A 502 -18.69 -5.66 -11.45
CA TYR A 502 -19.57 -6.34 -12.39
C TYR A 502 -20.39 -5.37 -13.26
N ALA A 503 -20.90 -5.85 -14.39
CA ALA A 503 -21.80 -5.12 -15.30
C ALA A 503 -21.29 -3.74 -15.78
N PHE A 504 -19.98 -3.49 -15.75
CA PHE A 504 -19.39 -2.21 -16.21
C PHE A 504 -19.20 -2.11 -17.73
N HIS A 505 -19.46 -3.18 -18.49
CA HIS A 505 -19.21 -3.23 -19.94
C HIS A 505 -19.95 -2.15 -20.74
N PRO A 506 -21.23 -1.80 -20.45
CA PRO A 506 -21.91 -0.69 -21.12
C PRO A 506 -21.33 0.69 -20.80
N LEU A 507 -20.63 0.84 -19.68
CA LEU A 507 -20.08 2.13 -19.22
C LEU A 507 -18.77 2.50 -19.96
N ILE A 508 -18.01 1.49 -20.38
CA ILE A 508 -16.62 1.64 -20.86
C ILE A 508 -16.58 1.59 -22.39
N ASN A 509 -15.62 2.31 -23.00
CA ASN A 509 -15.33 2.20 -24.43
C ASN A 509 -14.88 0.78 -24.79
N SER A 510 -15.43 0.18 -25.85
CA SER A 510 -15.14 -1.19 -26.28
C SER A 510 -13.64 -1.49 -26.48
N ALA A 511 -12.86 -0.52 -26.98
CA ALA A 511 -11.42 -0.68 -27.19
C ALA A 511 -10.64 -0.74 -25.87
N HIS A 512 -11.05 0.05 -24.86
CA HIS A 512 -10.48 0.00 -23.51
C HIS A 512 -10.94 -1.25 -22.77
N ALA A 513 -12.22 -1.60 -22.89
CA ALA A 513 -12.80 -2.81 -22.28
C ALA A 513 -12.00 -4.06 -22.67
N ALA A 514 -11.65 -4.22 -23.96
CA ALA A 514 -10.83 -5.33 -24.44
C ALA A 514 -9.43 -5.43 -23.79
N GLN A 515 -8.87 -4.32 -23.32
CA GLN A 515 -7.56 -4.30 -22.65
C GLN A 515 -7.64 -4.57 -21.14
N VAL A 516 -8.76 -4.24 -20.49
CA VAL A 516 -8.86 -4.17 -19.02
C VAL A 516 -9.85 -5.13 -18.37
N MET A 517 -10.81 -5.67 -19.12
CA MET A 517 -11.81 -6.62 -18.62
C MET A 517 -11.35 -8.06 -18.80
N PHE A 518 -11.32 -8.81 -17.70
CA PHE A 518 -10.75 -10.16 -17.72
C PHE A 518 -11.51 -11.15 -18.62
N ALA A 519 -12.82 -10.95 -18.86
CA ALA A 519 -13.58 -11.81 -19.77
C ALA A 519 -13.05 -11.79 -21.22
N TYR A 520 -12.40 -10.71 -21.66
CA TYR A 520 -11.77 -10.64 -22.99
C TYR A 520 -10.52 -11.53 -23.13
N LYS A 521 -10.06 -12.15 -22.05
CA LYS A 521 -8.98 -13.15 -22.05
C LYS A 521 -9.50 -14.60 -22.12
N SER A 522 -10.80 -14.82 -22.29
CA SER A 522 -11.29 -16.17 -22.60
C SER A 522 -10.88 -16.57 -24.02
N PRO A 523 -10.61 -17.86 -24.30
CA PRO A 523 -10.08 -18.29 -25.59
C PRO A 523 -10.93 -17.84 -26.79
N GLU A 524 -12.25 -17.94 -26.71
CA GLU A 524 -13.17 -17.50 -27.76
C GLU A 524 -13.17 -15.99 -27.99
N SER A 525 -12.98 -15.17 -26.94
CA SER A 525 -12.85 -13.73 -27.12
C SER A 525 -11.52 -13.34 -27.78
N VAL A 526 -10.47 -14.14 -27.60
CA VAL A 526 -9.15 -13.90 -28.20
C VAL A 526 -9.09 -14.43 -29.65
N GLU A 527 -9.65 -15.60 -29.91
CA GLU A 527 -9.57 -16.28 -31.21
C GLU A 527 -10.63 -15.82 -32.21
N SER A 528 -11.89 -15.66 -31.79
CA SER A 528 -13.02 -15.37 -32.69
C SER A 528 -13.72 -14.03 -32.42
N GLN A 529 -13.23 -13.26 -31.44
CA GLN A 529 -13.82 -11.99 -30.97
C GLN A 529 -15.30 -12.11 -30.52
N GLN A 530 -15.74 -13.33 -30.17
CA GLN A 530 -17.10 -13.57 -29.70
C GLN A 530 -17.18 -13.35 -28.19
N LEU A 531 -17.95 -12.33 -27.78
CA LEU A 531 -18.31 -12.11 -26.39
C LEU A 531 -19.64 -12.79 -26.09
N THR A 532 -19.65 -13.65 -25.08
CA THR A 532 -20.87 -14.33 -24.61
C THR A 532 -20.85 -14.47 -23.09
N PRO A 533 -21.99 -14.76 -22.44
CA PRO A 533 -21.99 -15.09 -21.03
C PRO A 533 -21.13 -16.31 -20.65
N LYS A 534 -20.69 -17.16 -21.60
CA LYS A 534 -19.71 -18.24 -21.33
C LYS A 534 -18.32 -17.70 -20.97
N CYS A 535 -17.97 -16.46 -21.32
CA CYS A 535 -16.70 -15.85 -20.91
C CYS A 535 -16.62 -15.69 -19.38
N ASP A 536 -17.72 -15.33 -18.73
CA ASP A 536 -17.79 -15.26 -17.26
C ASP A 536 -17.72 -16.65 -16.58
N VAL A 537 -18.15 -17.71 -17.27
CA VAL A 537 -17.97 -19.10 -16.79
C VAL A 537 -16.50 -19.54 -16.86
N TYR A 538 -15.78 -19.15 -17.92
CA TYR A 538 -14.33 -19.34 -17.98
C TYR A 538 -13.64 -18.64 -16.81
N CYS A 539 -13.99 -17.38 -16.54
CA CYS A 539 -13.49 -16.63 -15.39
C CYS A 539 -13.80 -17.31 -14.05
N LEU A 540 -15.00 -17.87 -13.87
CA LEU A 540 -15.37 -18.68 -12.70
C LEU A 540 -14.47 -19.91 -12.58
N GLY A 541 -14.19 -20.62 -13.68
CA GLY A 541 -13.28 -21.76 -13.71
C GLY A 541 -11.89 -21.39 -13.19
N ILE A 542 -11.30 -20.29 -13.68
CA ILE A 542 -10.00 -19.78 -13.20
C ILE A 542 -10.01 -19.54 -11.68
N VAL A 543 -11.03 -18.87 -11.14
CA VAL A 543 -11.11 -18.58 -9.70
C VAL A 543 -11.29 -19.86 -8.87
N ILE A 544 -12.01 -20.87 -9.37
CA ILE A 544 -12.13 -22.19 -8.71
C ILE A 544 -10.76 -22.88 -8.65
N LEU A 545 -10.04 -22.93 -9.78
CA LEU A 545 -8.72 -23.57 -9.87
C LEU A 545 -7.69 -22.85 -9.00
N GLU A 546 -7.66 -21.52 -9.01
CA GLU A 546 -6.84 -20.71 -8.11
C GLU A 546 -7.13 -21.02 -6.64
N THR A 547 -8.41 -21.03 -6.26
CA THR A 547 -8.84 -21.26 -4.86
C THR A 547 -8.44 -22.65 -4.36
N LEU A 548 -8.41 -23.68 -5.23
CA LEU A 548 -8.01 -25.04 -4.88
C LEU A 548 -6.50 -25.27 -4.88
N THR A 549 -5.82 -24.79 -5.92
CA THR A 549 -4.38 -25.04 -6.13
C THR A 549 -3.50 -24.13 -5.27
N GLY A 550 -4.04 -22.98 -4.82
CA GLY A 550 -3.24 -21.93 -4.19
C GLY A 550 -2.20 -21.33 -5.12
N LYS A 551 -2.32 -21.52 -6.45
CA LYS A 551 -1.41 -20.95 -7.45
C LYS A 551 -2.06 -19.76 -8.14
N PHE A 552 -1.31 -18.68 -8.24
CA PHE A 552 -1.72 -17.49 -8.96
C PHE A 552 -1.85 -17.76 -10.46
N PRO A 553 -3.02 -17.49 -11.10
CA PRO A 553 -3.22 -17.70 -12.53
C PRO A 553 -2.37 -16.77 -13.40
N SER A 554 -1.55 -17.35 -14.29
CA SER A 554 -0.84 -16.58 -15.33
C SER A 554 -1.83 -15.87 -16.27
N GLN A 555 -3.04 -16.42 -16.44
CA GLN A 555 -4.15 -15.83 -17.20
C GLN A 555 -4.46 -14.37 -16.81
N TYR A 556 -4.28 -14.00 -15.53
CA TYR A 556 -4.52 -12.62 -15.09
C TYR A 556 -3.52 -11.62 -15.71
N LEU A 557 -2.31 -12.06 -16.07
CA LEU A 557 -1.26 -11.21 -16.62
C LEU A 557 -1.43 -11.04 -18.14
N SER A 558 -0.98 -9.90 -18.68
CA SER A 558 -1.10 -9.59 -20.12
C SER A 558 0.21 -9.77 -20.89
N ASN A 559 1.31 -10.07 -20.20
CA ASN A 559 2.66 -10.21 -20.75
C ASN A 559 3.15 -11.67 -20.75
N GLY A 560 2.34 -12.62 -20.25
CA GLY A 560 2.70 -14.04 -20.12
C GLY A 560 3.88 -14.35 -19.18
N LYS A 561 4.33 -13.39 -18.36
CA LYS A 561 5.51 -13.54 -17.49
C LYS A 561 5.10 -13.57 -16.03
N GLY A 562 5.21 -14.76 -15.42
CA GLY A 562 4.83 -15.05 -14.05
C GLY A 562 3.47 -15.76 -13.91
N GLY A 563 3.23 -16.33 -12.73
CA GLY A 563 2.06 -17.14 -12.45
C GLY A 563 2.14 -18.57 -13.03
N THR A 564 1.14 -19.38 -12.74
CA THR A 564 0.99 -20.73 -13.30
C THR A 564 -0.19 -20.74 -14.26
N ASP A 565 -0.06 -21.41 -15.42
CA ASP A 565 -1.24 -21.75 -16.22
C ASP A 565 -2.04 -22.82 -15.48
N VAL A 566 -2.99 -22.38 -14.67
CA VAL A 566 -3.79 -23.27 -13.83
C VAL A 566 -4.73 -24.15 -14.65
N VAL A 567 -5.10 -23.75 -15.86
CA VAL A 567 -5.98 -24.52 -16.75
C VAL A 567 -5.21 -25.68 -17.36
N GLN A 568 -4.09 -25.40 -18.03
CA GLN A 568 -3.29 -26.43 -18.68
C GLN A 568 -2.70 -27.41 -17.65
N TRP A 569 -2.20 -26.90 -16.52
CA TRP A 569 -1.62 -27.73 -15.46
C TRP A 569 -2.64 -28.68 -14.83
N VAL A 570 -3.85 -28.20 -14.55
CA VAL A 570 -4.91 -29.05 -14.00
C VAL A 570 -5.47 -30.02 -15.04
N LYS A 571 -5.61 -29.62 -16.32
CA LYS A 571 -6.04 -30.52 -17.40
C LYS A 571 -5.08 -31.71 -17.58
N SER A 572 -3.76 -31.46 -17.57
CA SER A 572 -2.75 -32.56 -17.58
C SER A 572 -2.92 -33.48 -16.37
N ALA A 573 -2.99 -32.93 -15.15
CA ALA A 573 -3.16 -33.73 -13.94
C ALA A 573 -4.45 -34.57 -13.95
N ILE A 574 -5.57 -34.06 -14.47
CA ILE A 574 -6.82 -34.83 -14.64
C ILE A 574 -6.63 -35.96 -15.67
N SER A 575 -5.98 -35.69 -16.80
CA SER A 575 -5.74 -36.71 -17.84
C SER A 575 -4.83 -37.86 -17.38
N GLU A 576 -3.97 -37.60 -16.39
CA GLU A 576 -3.01 -38.55 -15.83
C GLU A 576 -3.50 -39.20 -14.52
N GLY A 577 -4.69 -38.82 -14.01
CA GLY A 577 -5.24 -39.33 -12.75
C GLY A 577 -4.50 -38.84 -11.49
N ARG A 578 -3.85 -37.67 -11.57
CA ARG A 578 -3.01 -37.06 -10.53
C ARG A 578 -3.66 -35.82 -9.90
N GLU A 579 -4.99 -35.75 -9.82
CA GLU A 579 -5.69 -34.54 -9.34
C GLU A 579 -5.34 -34.15 -7.90
N GLU A 580 -4.99 -35.11 -7.05
CA GLU A 580 -4.63 -34.84 -5.66
C GLU A 580 -3.32 -34.04 -5.53
N GLU A 581 -2.40 -34.17 -6.51
CA GLU A 581 -1.08 -33.52 -6.49
C GLU A 581 -1.11 -32.02 -6.80
N VAL A 582 -2.16 -31.55 -7.50
CA VAL A 582 -2.28 -30.13 -7.89
C VAL A 582 -3.12 -29.31 -6.90
N ILE A 583 -3.84 -29.96 -5.99
CA ILE A 583 -4.57 -29.30 -4.89
C ILE A 583 -3.55 -28.84 -3.84
N ASN A 584 -3.78 -27.68 -3.19
CA ASN A 584 -2.86 -27.16 -2.18
C ASN A 584 -2.66 -28.18 -1.02
N PRO A 585 -1.42 -28.63 -0.73
CA PRO A 585 -1.10 -29.55 0.36
C PRO A 585 -1.64 -29.14 1.74
N GLU A 586 -1.75 -27.84 2.01
CA GLU A 586 -2.23 -27.32 3.29
C GLU A 586 -3.70 -27.71 3.57
N ILE A 587 -4.55 -27.70 2.53
CA ILE A 587 -5.97 -28.05 2.69
C ILE A 587 -6.21 -29.56 2.66
N THR A 588 -5.45 -30.33 1.87
CA THR A 588 -5.55 -31.81 1.87
C THR A 588 -5.10 -32.39 3.21
N ALA A 589 -4.00 -31.90 3.79
CA ALA A 589 -3.53 -32.28 5.13
C ALA A 589 -4.59 -32.01 6.23
N SER A 590 -5.36 -30.92 6.09
CA SER A 590 -6.32 -30.51 7.12
C SER A 590 -7.62 -31.33 7.21
N THR A 591 -8.02 -32.05 6.15
CA THR A 591 -9.40 -32.60 6.08
C THR A 591 -9.59 -34.01 5.52
N GLY A 592 -8.59 -34.65 4.89
CA GLY A 592 -8.73 -36.05 4.41
C GLY A 592 -9.87 -36.28 3.39
N CYS A 593 -10.42 -35.22 2.80
CA CYS A 593 -11.58 -35.24 1.91
C CYS A 593 -11.16 -34.91 0.46
N THR A 594 -10.06 -35.51 0.00
CA THR A 594 -9.48 -35.29 -1.34
C THR A 594 -10.51 -35.51 -2.44
N ASP A 595 -11.33 -36.53 -2.27
CA ASP A 595 -12.45 -36.92 -3.11
C ASP A 595 -13.46 -35.78 -3.39
N GLY A 596 -13.66 -34.87 -2.44
CA GLY A 596 -14.51 -33.67 -2.61
C GLY A 596 -13.79 -32.54 -3.34
N MET A 597 -12.48 -32.39 -3.08
CA MET A 597 -11.62 -31.40 -3.72
C MET A 597 -11.38 -31.73 -5.19
N ALA A 598 -11.08 -32.99 -5.52
CA ALA A 598 -10.89 -33.46 -6.89
C ALA A 598 -12.16 -33.27 -7.75
N LYS A 599 -13.35 -33.49 -7.17
CA LYS A 599 -14.63 -33.17 -7.84
C LYS A 599 -14.78 -31.68 -8.11
N LEU A 600 -14.40 -30.81 -7.16
CA LEU A 600 -14.44 -29.36 -7.36
C LEU A 600 -13.39 -28.89 -8.39
N LEU A 601 -12.23 -29.52 -8.41
CA LEU A 601 -11.16 -29.28 -9.38
C LEU A 601 -11.62 -29.60 -10.81
N ARG A 602 -12.26 -30.77 -11.00
CA ARG A 602 -12.86 -31.17 -12.28
C ARG A 602 -13.97 -30.18 -12.72
N ILE A 603 -14.80 -29.67 -11.80
CA ILE A 603 -15.78 -28.61 -12.12
C ILE A 603 -15.07 -27.33 -12.57
N GLY A 604 -14.00 -26.91 -11.88
CA GLY A 604 -13.20 -25.74 -12.27
C GLY A 604 -12.61 -25.89 -13.68
N ALA A 605 -12.09 -27.08 -14.00
CA ALA A 605 -11.53 -27.41 -15.31
C ALA A 605 -12.60 -27.39 -16.42
N THR A 606 -13.80 -27.94 -16.21
CA THR A 606 -14.90 -27.89 -17.21
C THR A 606 -15.54 -26.51 -17.33
N CYS A 607 -15.44 -25.66 -16.31
CA CYS A 607 -15.79 -24.23 -16.42
C CYS A 607 -14.73 -23.46 -17.21
N ALA A 608 -13.45 -23.83 -17.10
CA ALA A 608 -12.32 -23.25 -17.84
C ALA A 608 -12.00 -23.98 -19.17
N GLU A 609 -12.96 -24.71 -19.74
CA GLU A 609 -12.77 -25.37 -21.04
C GLU A 609 -12.59 -24.32 -22.15
N SER A 610 -11.70 -24.56 -23.10
CA SER A 610 -11.35 -23.61 -24.16
C SER A 610 -12.48 -23.51 -25.19
N ASP A 611 -13.04 -24.66 -25.57
CA ASP A 611 -14.22 -24.74 -26.44
C ASP A 611 -15.50 -24.29 -25.68
N PRO A 612 -16.18 -23.20 -26.10
CA PRO A 612 -17.39 -22.70 -25.44
C PRO A 612 -18.57 -23.66 -25.47
N GLU A 613 -18.65 -24.58 -26.44
CA GLU A 613 -19.73 -25.57 -26.54
C GLU A 613 -19.53 -26.71 -25.53
N GLN A 614 -18.28 -27.13 -25.33
CA GLN A 614 -17.91 -28.11 -24.30
C GLN A 614 -17.86 -27.50 -22.89
N ARG A 615 -17.68 -26.18 -22.78
CA ARG A 615 -17.68 -25.45 -21.50
C ARG A 615 -19.03 -25.56 -20.80
N LEU A 616 -18.97 -25.91 -19.51
CA LEU A 616 -20.15 -26.09 -18.66
C LEU A 616 -21.09 -24.87 -18.69
N ASP A 617 -22.41 -25.07 -18.68
CA ASP A 617 -23.35 -23.95 -18.47
C ASP A 617 -23.30 -23.46 -17.02
N LEU A 618 -23.53 -22.16 -16.78
CA LEU A 618 -23.49 -21.59 -15.44
C LEU A 618 -24.53 -22.20 -14.48
N LYS A 619 -25.76 -22.47 -14.95
CA LYS A 619 -26.79 -23.10 -14.11
C LYS A 619 -26.38 -24.50 -13.72
N GLU A 620 -25.73 -25.22 -14.63
CA GLU A 620 -25.21 -26.56 -14.40
C GLU A 620 -23.99 -26.55 -13.46
N ALA A 621 -23.05 -25.63 -13.64
CA ALA A 621 -21.95 -25.39 -12.71
C ALA A 621 -22.48 -25.14 -11.29
N ILE A 622 -23.46 -24.23 -11.12
CA ILE A 622 -24.12 -23.96 -9.83
C ILE A 622 -24.81 -25.23 -9.28
N ARG A 623 -25.43 -26.05 -10.13
CA ARG A 623 -26.05 -27.34 -9.73
C ARG A 623 -25.00 -28.32 -9.19
N MET A 624 -23.89 -28.50 -9.90
CA MET A 624 -22.78 -29.39 -9.50
C MET A 624 -22.10 -28.91 -8.21
N LEU A 625 -21.84 -27.60 -8.09
CA LEU A 625 -21.30 -26.98 -6.87
C LEU A 625 -22.21 -27.13 -5.64
N ARG A 626 -23.54 -27.12 -5.84
CA ARG A 626 -24.52 -27.45 -4.79
C ARG A 626 -24.50 -28.94 -4.46
N ALA A 627 -24.39 -29.81 -5.45
CA ALA A 627 -24.37 -31.27 -5.28
C ALA A 627 -23.12 -31.78 -4.55
N ALA A 628 -21.95 -31.18 -4.80
CA ALA A 628 -20.69 -31.49 -4.12
C ALA A 628 -20.81 -31.42 -2.58
N ALA A 629 -21.69 -30.54 -2.06
CA ALA A 629 -21.96 -30.43 -0.63
C ALA A 629 -22.92 -31.49 -0.07
N LYS A 630 -23.81 -32.10 -0.87
CA LYS A 630 -24.81 -33.06 -0.37
C LYS A 630 -24.20 -34.43 -0.05
N LYS A 631 -23.19 -34.88 -0.77
CA LYS A 631 -22.57 -36.21 -0.55
C LYS A 631 -21.80 -36.30 0.78
N ALA A 632 -21.32 -35.17 1.31
CA ALA A 632 -20.73 -35.06 2.64
C ALA A 632 -21.77 -35.17 3.78
N VAL A 633 -23.06 -34.89 3.51
CA VAL A 633 -24.13 -34.94 4.52
C VAL A 633 -24.77 -36.32 4.59
N LEU A 634 -24.97 -37.00 3.45
CA LEU A 634 -25.60 -38.34 3.39
C LEU A 634 -24.81 -39.43 4.13
N LEU A 635 -23.49 -39.29 4.25
CA LEU A 635 -22.64 -40.21 5.03
C LEU A 635 -22.91 -40.15 6.55
N ARG A 636 -23.63 -39.14 7.06
CA ARG A 636 -24.06 -39.08 8.47
C ARG A 636 -25.22 -40.03 8.80
N SER A 637 -25.98 -40.48 7.80
CA SER A 637 -27.23 -41.25 8.03
C SER A 637 -27.07 -42.77 7.87
N ALA A 638 -25.99 -43.24 7.26
CA ALA A 638 -25.76 -44.67 7.01
C ALA A 638 -24.95 -45.39 8.11
N ALA A 639 -24.21 -44.65 8.94
CA ALA A 639 -23.29 -45.21 9.93
C ALA A 639 -23.94 -45.61 11.28
N ALA A 640 -25.26 -45.53 11.40
CA ALA A 640 -25.99 -45.76 12.65
C ALA A 640 -26.51 -47.19 12.83
N VAL A 641 -26.23 -48.12 11.90
CA VAL A 641 -26.73 -49.51 11.95
C VAL A 641 -25.62 -50.48 11.61
N VAL A 642 -25.48 -51.52 12.45
CA VAL A 642 -24.51 -52.64 12.40
C VAL A 642 -23.07 -52.30 12.87
N ALA A 643 -22.63 -53.02 13.92
CA ALA A 643 -21.24 -53.08 14.37
C ALA A 643 -20.85 -54.56 14.58
N VAL A 644 -19.64 -54.94 14.15
CA VAL A 644 -18.75 -56.04 14.59
C VAL A 644 -17.54 -56.06 13.63
N PRO A 645 -16.29 -56.33 14.06
CA PRO A 645 -15.12 -55.82 13.35
C PRO A 645 -14.40 -56.83 12.42
N ARG A 646 -13.88 -56.34 11.30
CA ARG A 646 -12.64 -56.83 10.67
C ARG A 646 -11.95 -55.70 9.88
N ALA A 647 -10.64 -55.80 9.71
CA ALA A 647 -9.77 -54.67 9.38
C ALA A 647 -9.81 -54.25 7.90
N SER A 648 -10.03 -52.95 7.65
CA SER A 648 -9.31 -52.14 6.65
C SER A 648 -9.78 -50.67 6.60
N THR A 649 -8.85 -49.77 6.26
CA THR A 649 -9.03 -48.46 5.57
C THR A 649 -9.89 -47.31 6.15
N SER A 650 -9.44 -46.10 5.81
CA SER A 650 -10.15 -44.81 5.76
C SER A 650 -10.68 -44.20 7.08
N ARG A 651 -10.01 -43.14 7.55
CA ARG A 651 -10.50 -42.29 8.65
C ARG A 651 -11.51 -41.27 8.13
N THR A 652 -12.71 -41.27 8.73
CA THR A 652 -13.78 -40.32 8.43
C THR A 652 -13.49 -38.91 8.96
N CYS A 653 -13.94 -37.90 8.22
CA CYS A 653 -13.70 -36.49 8.51
C CYS A 653 -14.64 -35.99 9.63
N PHE A 654 -14.10 -35.70 10.82
CA PHE A 654 -14.88 -35.06 11.89
C PHE A 654 -15.11 -33.57 11.60
N PHE A 655 -16.32 -33.10 11.85
CA PHE A 655 -16.67 -31.67 11.90
C PHE A 655 -17.21 -31.36 13.29
N SER A 656 -16.54 -30.48 14.04
CA SER A 656 -17.17 -29.79 15.15
C SER A 656 -18.06 -28.68 14.59
N SER A 657 -19.32 -28.64 15.03
CA SER A 657 -20.26 -27.57 14.71
C SER A 657 -21.03 -27.28 15.99
N THR A 658 -20.64 -26.23 16.69
CA THR A 658 -21.46 -25.60 17.73
C THR A 658 -22.59 -24.88 17.05
N ALA A 659 -23.78 -25.48 17.08
CA ALA A 659 -25.03 -24.84 16.69
C ALA A 659 -26.03 -25.00 17.82
N ASP A 660 -26.64 -23.88 18.17
CA ASP A 660 -27.60 -23.70 19.25
C ASP A 660 -28.85 -24.57 19.06
N SER A 661 -29.38 -25.13 20.15
CA SER A 661 -30.77 -25.61 20.17
C SER A 661 -31.32 -25.67 21.60
N SER A 662 -32.36 -24.88 21.82
CA SER A 662 -33.20 -24.92 23.02
C SER A 662 -34.43 -25.79 22.75
N GLN A 663 -34.77 -26.71 23.68
CA GLN A 663 -36.16 -26.95 24.12
C GLN A 663 -36.27 -27.95 25.30
N ALA A 664 -37.13 -27.56 26.26
CA ALA A 664 -37.91 -28.27 27.29
C ALA A 664 -37.81 -29.82 27.44
N SER A 665 -38.04 -30.48 28.60
CA SER A 665 -38.94 -30.23 29.77
C SER A 665 -38.52 -31.17 30.96
N PRO A 666 -39.27 -31.43 32.08
CA PRO A 666 -40.45 -30.78 32.70
C PRO A 666 -40.38 -30.58 34.26
N THR A 667 -41.38 -29.84 34.81
CA THR A 667 -41.97 -29.79 36.19
C THR A 667 -41.34 -30.58 37.37
N SER A 668 -41.21 -30.02 38.59
CA SER A 668 -42.36 -29.77 39.50
C SER A 668 -42.01 -29.00 40.82
N GLN A 669 -42.96 -28.15 41.30
CA GLN A 669 -43.36 -27.72 42.68
C GLN A 669 -42.32 -27.64 43.84
N ILE A 670 -42.34 -26.73 44.84
CA ILE A 670 -43.42 -26.22 45.73
C ILE A 670 -43.05 -24.81 46.29
N ASP A 671 -44.06 -23.99 46.65
CA ASP A 671 -44.04 -22.65 47.32
C ASP A 671 -44.72 -22.78 48.73
N PRO A 672 -44.85 -21.82 49.69
CA PRO A 672 -44.35 -20.43 49.79
C PRO A 672 -43.82 -19.99 51.21
N SER A 673 -43.35 -18.73 51.37
CA SER A 673 -43.74 -17.85 52.51
C SER A 673 -43.17 -16.40 52.46
N LEU A 674 -44.00 -15.43 52.86
CA LEU A 674 -43.77 -13.98 53.14
C LEU A 674 -43.68 -13.75 54.69
N PRO A 675 -43.56 -12.52 55.31
CA PRO A 675 -43.61 -11.13 54.79
C PRO A 675 -42.65 -10.03 55.42
N ARG A 676 -42.58 -8.86 54.75
CA ARG A 676 -42.60 -7.42 55.22
C ARG A 676 -41.68 -6.78 56.31
N SER A 677 -41.47 -5.47 56.10
CA SER A 677 -41.21 -4.34 57.06
C SER A 677 -39.78 -4.21 57.64
N GLU A 678 -39.25 -3.05 58.07
CA GLU A 678 -39.58 -1.61 57.89
C GLU A 678 -38.33 -0.72 58.12
N SER A 679 -38.47 0.62 58.12
CA SER A 679 -37.38 1.63 58.27
C SER A 679 -36.74 1.66 59.69
N PRO A 680 -35.67 2.46 59.92
CA PRO A 680 -35.91 3.82 60.46
C PRO A 680 -35.00 4.96 59.93
N ARG A 681 -35.33 6.19 60.34
CA ARG A 681 -34.64 7.48 60.06
C ARG A 681 -33.86 7.99 61.30
N TYR A 682 -33.43 9.26 61.21
CA TYR A 682 -33.06 10.25 62.26
C TYR A 682 -31.53 10.44 62.50
N VAL A 683 -30.96 11.67 62.34
CA VAL A 683 -30.94 12.78 63.34
C VAL A 683 -29.87 13.89 63.05
N ASP A 684 -30.29 15.11 62.69
CA ASP A 684 -29.75 16.49 62.83
C ASP A 684 -28.24 16.87 62.87
N SER A 685 -27.79 17.75 61.95
CA SER A 685 -27.78 19.25 62.04
C SER A 685 -27.35 19.97 63.37
N PRO A 686 -27.06 21.31 63.43
CA PRO A 686 -26.63 22.30 62.41
C PRO A 686 -25.43 23.25 62.86
N PRO A 687 -25.48 24.62 62.94
CA PRO A 687 -24.93 25.56 61.92
C PRO A 687 -24.09 26.78 62.42
N SER A 688 -23.54 27.58 61.48
CA SER A 688 -23.49 29.07 61.50
C SER A 688 -22.93 29.61 60.17
N GLN A 689 -23.63 30.38 59.33
CA GLN A 689 -23.99 31.82 59.42
C GLN A 689 -22.77 32.79 59.34
N SER A 690 -22.78 33.92 58.59
CA SER A 690 -23.76 34.45 57.61
C SER A 690 -23.24 35.70 56.84
N GLN A 691 -24.01 36.10 55.82
CA GLN A 691 -24.22 37.46 55.25
C GLN A 691 -23.33 37.96 54.09
N SER A 692 -23.81 38.81 53.14
CA SER A 692 -25.08 38.88 52.38
C SER A 692 -25.10 40.12 51.48
N GLN A 693 -25.52 40.00 50.20
CA GLN A 693 -26.19 40.99 49.32
C GLN A 693 -26.03 40.48 47.86
N SER A 694 -27.01 40.00 47.09
CA SER A 694 -28.43 40.35 46.82
C SER A 694 -28.64 41.36 45.68
N GLN A 695 -28.91 40.85 44.47
CA GLN A 695 -29.98 41.37 43.61
C GLN A 695 -30.57 40.25 42.71
N LYS A 696 -31.89 40.36 42.48
CA LYS A 696 -32.83 39.45 41.78
C LYS A 696 -32.70 39.62 40.24
N ASN A 697 -33.18 38.80 39.30
CA ASN A 697 -33.82 37.46 39.19
C ASN A 697 -33.67 37.03 37.69
N ASP A 698 -34.09 35.89 37.11
CA ASP A 698 -34.92 34.75 37.55
C ASP A 698 -34.62 33.48 36.69
N GLY A 699 -35.26 32.34 37.01
CA GLY A 699 -35.89 31.46 35.99
C GLY A 699 -35.16 30.18 35.53
N MET A 700 -35.80 29.01 35.73
CA MET A 700 -35.61 27.72 35.02
C MET A 700 -34.15 27.20 34.81
N ARG A 701 -33.60 26.31 35.64
CA ARG A 701 -34.16 24.98 35.94
C ARG A 701 -33.75 23.83 34.97
N HIS A 702 -33.08 24.10 33.85
CA HIS A 702 -32.74 23.03 32.88
C HIS A 702 -31.52 22.15 33.28
N PRO A 703 -31.52 20.85 32.96
CA PRO A 703 -30.37 19.97 33.18
C PRO A 703 -29.22 20.32 32.22
N ARG A 704 -28.00 20.44 32.77
CA ARG A 704 -26.79 20.84 32.03
C ARG A 704 -26.45 19.84 30.91
N LYS A 705 -26.77 20.19 29.66
CA LYS A 705 -25.95 19.78 28.51
C LYS A 705 -24.67 20.63 28.54
N ARG A 706 -23.49 20.02 28.61
CA ARG A 706 -22.25 20.71 28.24
C ARG A 706 -22.25 20.84 26.71
N PRO A 707 -22.11 22.03 26.13
CA PRO A 707 -21.97 22.17 24.69
C PRO A 707 -20.56 21.76 24.26
N THR A 708 -20.45 21.03 23.16
CA THR A 708 -19.17 20.71 22.51
C THR A 708 -18.51 21.94 21.86
N SER A 709 -19.27 23.05 21.71
CA SER A 709 -18.80 24.34 21.19
C SER A 709 -17.74 24.98 22.11
N ASP A 710 -18.09 25.24 23.38
CA ASP A 710 -17.21 25.87 24.37
C ASP A 710 -15.87 25.13 24.50
N TYR A 711 -15.89 23.80 24.34
CA TYR A 711 -14.69 22.98 24.47
C TYR A 711 -13.66 23.22 23.35
N GLN A 712 -14.12 23.44 22.11
CA GLN A 712 -13.22 23.75 20.99
C GLN A 712 -12.70 25.19 21.08
N GLU A 713 -13.52 26.12 21.56
CA GLU A 713 -13.11 27.51 21.81
C GLU A 713 -12.05 27.60 22.91
N GLU A 714 -12.22 26.87 24.01
CA GLU A 714 -11.23 26.80 25.09
C GLU A 714 -9.92 26.13 24.63
N GLN A 715 -9.99 25.08 23.80
CA GLN A 715 -8.80 24.46 23.20
C GLN A 715 -8.03 25.45 22.30
N ALA A 716 -8.72 26.26 21.50
CA ALA A 716 -8.08 27.28 20.66
C ALA A 716 -7.43 28.38 21.51
N ARG A 717 -8.10 28.86 22.56
CA ARG A 717 -7.53 29.85 23.51
C ARG A 717 -6.25 29.36 24.18
N VAL A 718 -6.24 28.09 24.61
CA VAL A 718 -5.04 27.46 25.18
C VAL A 718 -3.91 27.41 24.18
N LEU A 719 -4.14 26.94 22.94
CA LEU A 719 -3.11 26.89 21.90
C LEU A 719 -2.56 28.28 21.56
N GLN A 720 -3.43 29.28 21.41
CA GLN A 720 -3.04 30.67 21.14
C GLN A 720 -2.16 31.26 22.25
N ALA A 721 -2.51 31.00 23.52
CA ALA A 721 -1.68 31.43 24.65
C ALA A 721 -0.33 30.68 24.68
N SER A 722 -0.34 29.38 24.37
CA SER A 722 0.85 28.51 24.37
C SER A 722 1.94 29.02 23.43
N LEU A 723 1.59 29.61 22.28
CA LEU A 723 2.55 30.18 21.34
C LEU A 723 3.49 31.22 21.99
N ARG A 724 3.01 32.00 22.97
CA ARG A 724 3.83 32.99 23.67
C ARG A 724 4.94 32.36 24.53
N HIS A 725 4.75 31.11 24.96
CA HIS A 725 5.72 30.35 25.75
C HIS A 725 6.70 29.53 24.91
N VAL A 726 6.43 29.34 23.61
CA VAL A 726 7.28 28.54 22.68
C VAL A 726 8.71 29.06 22.61
N LYS A 727 8.93 30.38 22.58
CA LYS A 727 10.28 30.97 22.49
C LYS A 727 11.21 30.48 23.61
N THR A 728 10.65 30.33 24.81
CA THR A 728 11.38 29.87 26.01
C THR A 728 11.32 28.35 26.21
N MET A 729 10.19 27.71 25.94
CA MET A 729 9.90 26.32 26.33
C MET A 729 9.89 25.32 25.16
N GLY A 730 10.14 25.78 23.93
CA GLY A 730 10.05 24.95 22.72
C GLY A 730 8.61 24.65 22.29
N TRP A 731 8.46 23.85 21.25
CA TRP A 731 7.17 23.38 20.71
C TRP A 731 6.63 22.20 21.52
N SER A 732 6.54 22.40 22.83
CA SER A 732 6.45 21.33 23.82
C SER A 732 5.15 21.32 24.62
N GLU A 733 4.89 20.21 25.29
CA GLU A 733 3.79 20.08 26.26
C GLU A 733 3.93 21.08 27.43
N ALA A 734 5.15 21.47 27.79
CA ALA A 734 5.38 22.47 28.83
C ALA A 734 4.87 23.86 28.41
N ALA A 735 5.08 24.25 27.15
CA ALA A 735 4.50 25.48 26.59
C ALA A 735 2.96 25.43 26.62
N MET A 736 2.36 24.26 26.36
CA MET A 736 0.91 24.06 26.43
C MET A 736 0.35 24.14 27.85
N ILE A 737 1.06 23.59 28.83
CA ILE A 737 0.71 23.69 30.25
C ILE A 737 0.83 25.14 30.75
N ALA A 738 1.85 25.88 30.30
CA ALA A 738 2.01 27.31 30.60
C ALA A 738 0.87 28.14 29.98
N GLY A 739 0.55 27.91 28.70
CA GLY A 739 -0.59 28.53 28.02
C GLY A 739 -1.92 28.27 28.73
N ALA A 740 -2.20 27.02 29.14
CA ALA A 740 -3.42 26.66 29.86
C ALA A 740 -3.54 27.40 31.21
N LYS A 741 -2.46 27.45 31.99
CA LYS A 741 -2.42 28.21 33.26
C LYS A 741 -2.68 29.70 33.03
N GLU A 742 -2.15 30.27 31.95
CA GLU A 742 -2.31 31.69 31.66
C GLU A 742 -3.77 32.08 31.34
N VAL A 743 -4.50 31.25 30.59
CA VAL A 743 -5.92 31.50 30.27
C VAL A 743 -6.89 31.05 31.37
N GLY A 744 -6.39 30.58 32.52
CA GLY A 744 -7.20 30.13 33.66
C GLY A 744 -7.80 28.72 33.50
N VAL A 745 -7.27 27.91 32.58
CA VAL A 745 -7.77 26.57 32.24
C VAL A 745 -6.95 25.49 32.94
N SER A 746 -7.61 24.42 33.39
CA SER A 746 -6.92 23.30 34.04
C SER A 746 -5.87 22.68 33.10
N PRO A 747 -4.62 22.46 33.55
CA PRO A 747 -3.57 21.77 32.78
C PRO A 747 -3.99 20.40 32.25
N SER A 748 -4.99 19.74 32.85
CA SER A 748 -5.56 18.48 32.35
C SER A 748 -6.08 18.57 30.90
N ILE A 749 -6.46 19.77 30.41
CA ILE A 749 -6.88 19.96 29.01
C ILE A 749 -5.78 19.60 28.02
N VAL A 750 -4.50 19.71 28.41
CA VAL A 750 -3.35 19.40 27.55
C VAL A 750 -3.34 17.92 27.14
N GLY A 751 -3.84 17.03 28.01
CA GLY A 751 -4.03 15.61 27.70
C GLY A 751 -5.11 15.31 26.65
N SER A 752 -5.92 16.31 26.25
CA SER A 752 -6.95 16.16 25.22
C SER A 752 -6.48 16.52 23.80
N PHE A 753 -5.27 17.10 23.64
CA PHE A 753 -4.75 17.44 22.32
C PHE A 753 -4.04 16.23 21.70
N PRO A 754 -4.51 15.71 20.55
CA PRO A 754 -3.84 14.61 19.88
C PRO A 754 -2.43 15.04 19.44
N ARG A 755 -1.42 14.21 19.73
CA ARG A 755 -0.01 14.45 19.35
C ARG A 755 0.64 15.70 19.98
N LYS A 756 -0.01 16.32 20.99
CA LYS A 756 0.55 17.37 21.88
C LYS A 756 1.27 18.51 21.14
N GLY A 757 2.60 18.58 21.19
CA GLY A 757 3.40 19.61 20.51
C GLY A 757 3.12 19.71 19.00
N ALA A 758 2.76 18.60 18.35
CA ALA A 758 2.33 18.64 16.96
C ALA A 758 1.02 19.43 16.75
N ALA A 759 0.06 19.38 17.68
CA ALA A 759 -1.16 20.19 17.60
C ALA A 759 -0.85 21.69 17.78
N LEU A 760 0.19 22.04 18.55
CA LEU A 760 0.65 23.42 18.69
C LEU A 760 1.33 23.94 17.41
N VAL A 761 2.15 23.12 16.76
CA VAL A 761 2.73 23.45 15.44
C VAL A 761 1.63 23.54 14.37
N GLU A 762 0.70 22.59 14.33
CA GLU A 762 -0.42 22.59 13.38
C GLU A 762 -1.30 23.84 13.53
N TYR A 763 -1.67 24.19 14.77
CA TYR A 763 -2.44 25.41 15.05
C TYR A 763 -1.71 26.68 14.58
N PHE A 764 -0.41 26.79 14.83
CA PHE A 764 0.37 27.92 14.32
C PHE A 764 0.40 27.98 12.79
N MET A 765 0.48 26.83 12.11
CA MET A 765 0.47 26.77 10.64
C MET A 765 -0.87 27.20 10.05
N ASP A 766 -1.99 26.80 10.69
CA ASP A 766 -3.35 27.17 10.28
C ASP A 766 -3.67 28.65 10.58
N ASP A 767 -3.33 29.15 11.77
CA ASP A 767 -3.46 30.58 12.14
C ASP A 767 -2.63 31.48 11.20
N SER A 768 -1.41 31.07 10.85
CA SER A 768 -0.58 31.80 9.88
C SER A 768 -1.12 31.73 8.45
N LEU A 769 -1.83 30.66 8.07
CA LEU A 769 -2.50 30.55 6.77
C LEU A 769 -3.72 31.49 6.72
N GLN A 770 -4.55 31.51 7.77
CA GLN A 770 -5.71 32.41 7.83
C GLN A 770 -5.27 33.88 7.75
N ARG A 771 -4.24 34.29 8.51
CA ARG A 771 -3.70 35.66 8.44
C ARG A 771 -3.11 36.03 7.07
N LEU A 772 -2.69 35.04 6.27
CA LEU A 772 -2.25 35.27 4.90
C LEU A 772 -3.46 35.49 3.99
N ILE A 773 -4.53 34.70 4.14
CA ILE A 773 -5.80 34.87 3.42
C ILE A 773 -6.39 36.26 3.73
N ASP A 774 -6.45 36.66 5.01
CA ASP A 774 -6.96 37.97 5.42
C ASP A 774 -6.16 39.14 4.79
N ARG A 775 -4.87 38.95 4.49
CA ARG A 775 -4.00 39.91 3.77
C ARG A 775 -4.11 39.83 2.25
N ILE A 776 -4.53 38.70 1.70
CA ILE A 776 -4.86 38.56 0.28
C ILE A 776 -6.17 39.31 0.02
N ASP A 777 -7.19 39.07 0.85
CA ASP A 777 -8.52 39.68 0.78
C ASP A 777 -8.50 41.20 1.02
N SER A 778 -7.46 41.73 1.71
CA SER A 778 -7.29 43.18 1.91
C SER A 778 -6.73 43.91 0.68
N GLY A 779 -6.44 43.24 -0.43
CA GLY A 779 -6.05 43.85 -1.72
C GLY A 779 -4.64 44.46 -1.79
N ASP A 780 -3.83 44.35 -0.73
CA ASP A 780 -2.48 44.96 -0.63
C ASP A 780 -1.45 44.35 -1.61
N THR A 781 -1.87 43.41 -2.46
CA THR A 781 -1.01 42.72 -3.43
C THR A 781 -1.49 42.81 -4.88
N ASP A 782 -2.64 43.44 -5.15
CA ASP A 782 -3.27 43.44 -6.49
C ASP A 782 -2.51 44.26 -7.55
N ASN A 783 -1.74 45.26 -7.14
CA ASN A 783 -0.99 46.13 -8.06
C ASN A 783 0.41 45.58 -8.45
N LEU A 784 0.74 44.35 -8.06
CA LEU A 784 2.06 43.74 -8.30
C LEU A 784 2.05 42.78 -9.50
N ILE A 785 3.18 42.70 -10.21
CA ILE A 785 3.39 41.64 -11.21
C ILE A 785 3.45 40.27 -10.53
N HIS A 786 3.15 39.20 -11.28
CA HIS A 786 2.93 37.86 -10.70
C HIS A 786 4.12 37.32 -9.89
N SER A 787 5.36 37.58 -10.34
CA SER A 787 6.58 37.24 -9.60
C SER A 787 6.64 37.93 -8.25
N ASP A 788 6.46 39.25 -8.24
CA ASP A 788 6.64 40.10 -7.08
C ASP A 788 5.50 39.87 -6.08
N ARG A 789 4.30 39.54 -6.57
CA ARG A 789 3.16 39.08 -5.78
C ARG A 789 3.46 37.75 -5.07
N ILE A 790 4.05 36.78 -5.76
CA ILE A 790 4.47 35.51 -5.15
C ILE A 790 5.57 35.73 -4.10
N SER A 791 6.61 36.50 -4.43
CA SER A 791 7.66 36.88 -3.48
C SER A 791 7.07 37.53 -2.23
N LYS A 792 6.19 38.54 -2.38
CA LYS A 792 5.55 39.23 -1.25
C LYS A 792 4.71 38.29 -0.39
N LEU A 793 3.92 37.39 -0.98
CA LEU A 793 3.08 36.45 -0.23
C LEU A 793 3.90 35.35 0.49
N VAL A 794 4.93 34.79 -0.16
CA VAL A 794 5.86 33.84 0.48
C VAL A 794 6.62 34.52 1.63
N ARG A 795 7.12 35.74 1.40
CA ARG A 795 7.81 36.54 2.43
C ARG A 795 6.91 36.81 3.63
N ILE A 796 5.69 37.32 3.42
CA ILE A 796 4.70 37.56 4.49
C ILE A 796 4.49 36.29 5.34
N ARG A 797 4.41 35.12 4.69
CA ARG A 797 4.20 33.85 5.40
C ARG A 797 5.42 33.39 6.21
N LEU A 798 6.63 33.65 5.73
CA LEU A 798 7.88 33.31 6.43
C LEU A 798 8.22 34.32 7.54
N GLU A 799 7.90 35.61 7.36
CA GLU A 799 8.01 36.63 8.41
C GLU A 799 7.18 36.29 9.66
N MET A 800 6.04 35.58 9.52
CA MET A 800 5.28 35.06 10.66
C MET A 800 6.03 34.00 11.48
N GLN A 801 7.02 33.31 10.89
CA GLN A 801 7.88 32.32 11.59
C GLN A 801 9.06 32.99 12.32
N ALA A 802 9.49 34.18 11.89
CA ALA A 802 10.65 34.88 12.45
C ALA A 802 10.66 34.99 14.00
N PRO A 803 9.53 35.25 14.70
CA PRO A 803 9.50 35.30 16.16
C PRO A 803 9.91 33.99 16.86
N TYR A 804 9.87 32.87 16.15
CA TYR A 804 10.12 31.51 16.64
C TYR A 804 11.36 30.86 16.00
N ILE A 805 12.13 31.59 15.19
CA ILE A 805 13.19 31.01 14.33
C ILE A 805 14.21 30.16 15.10
N SER A 806 14.57 30.56 16.32
CA SER A 806 15.49 29.83 17.21
C SER A 806 14.97 28.49 17.74
N LYS A 807 13.65 28.24 17.61
CA LYS A 807 12.95 26.98 17.93
C LYS A 807 12.28 26.36 16.71
N TRP A 808 12.33 26.98 15.54
CA TRP A 808 11.72 26.45 14.32
C TRP A 808 12.30 25.09 13.86
N PRO A 809 13.59 24.76 14.08
CA PRO A 809 14.09 23.40 13.83
C PRO A 809 13.36 22.30 14.62
N GLU A 810 12.85 22.60 15.81
CA GLU A 810 12.04 21.68 16.62
C GLU A 810 10.65 21.48 15.98
N ALA A 811 10.00 22.54 15.50
CA ALA A 811 8.75 22.45 14.76
C ALA A 811 8.89 21.64 13.47
N LEU A 812 9.97 21.85 12.71
CA LEU A 812 10.28 21.08 11.50
C LEU A 812 10.56 19.60 11.83
N ALA A 813 11.27 19.30 12.92
CA ALA A 813 11.47 17.93 13.39
C ALA A 813 10.14 17.26 13.78
N ILE A 814 9.23 17.98 14.45
CA ILE A 814 7.88 17.51 14.76
C ILE A 814 7.08 17.25 13.47
N GLN A 815 7.07 18.18 12.51
CA GLN A 815 6.38 18.01 11.22
C GLN A 815 6.92 16.84 10.39
N ALA A 816 8.23 16.57 10.48
CA ALA A 816 8.89 15.46 9.80
C ALA A 816 8.62 14.07 10.43
N GLN A 817 8.01 14.01 11.63
CA GLN A 817 7.63 12.72 12.23
C GLN A 817 6.58 12.01 11.33
N PRO A 818 6.71 10.69 11.08
CA PRO A 818 5.85 10.00 10.10
C PRO A 818 4.33 10.13 10.33
N ILE A 819 3.90 10.33 11.57
CA ILE A 819 2.49 10.53 11.94
C ILE A 819 1.97 11.95 11.62
N ASN A 820 2.86 12.93 11.48
CA ASN A 820 2.55 14.34 11.20
C ASN A 820 2.76 14.72 9.73
N VAL A 821 3.59 13.95 8.99
CA VAL A 821 3.88 14.19 7.56
C VAL A 821 2.63 14.37 6.69
N PRO A 822 1.54 13.58 6.81
CA PRO A 822 0.34 13.79 6.01
C PRO A 822 -0.31 15.15 6.26
N THR A 823 -0.42 15.58 7.51
CA THR A 823 -0.98 16.89 7.89
C THR A 823 -0.07 18.03 7.44
N SER A 824 1.23 17.93 7.70
CA SER A 824 2.22 18.93 7.27
C SER A 824 2.25 19.09 5.74
N PHE A 825 2.12 18.00 4.99
CA PHE A 825 2.04 18.06 3.53
C PHE A 825 0.74 18.71 3.06
N LYS A 826 -0.39 18.41 3.71
CA LYS A 826 -1.70 19.05 3.44
C LYS A 826 -1.65 20.56 3.72
N GLN A 827 -1.15 20.99 4.88
CA GLN A 827 -1.03 22.40 5.23
C GLN A 827 -0.13 23.17 4.26
N ARG A 828 1.00 22.57 3.87
CA ARG A 828 1.90 23.15 2.84
C ARG A 828 1.21 23.22 1.49
N ALA A 829 0.48 22.18 1.08
CA ALA A 829 -0.28 22.18 -0.17
C ALA A 829 -1.34 23.29 -0.22
N MET A 830 -2.13 23.45 0.84
CA MET A 830 -3.14 24.52 0.96
C MET A 830 -2.50 25.91 0.87
N LEU A 831 -1.40 26.15 1.60
CA LEU A 831 -0.64 27.40 1.50
C LEU A 831 -0.21 27.71 0.06
N ILE A 832 0.30 26.72 -0.68
CA ILE A 832 0.73 26.93 -2.06
C ILE A 832 -0.46 27.17 -2.99
N ASP A 833 -1.60 26.53 -2.77
CA ASP A 833 -2.83 26.78 -3.54
C ASP A 833 -3.34 28.21 -3.35
N GLU A 834 -3.42 28.70 -2.11
CA GLU A 834 -3.89 30.07 -1.81
C GLU A 834 -2.98 31.13 -2.42
N ILE A 835 -1.65 30.94 -2.39
CA ILE A 835 -0.72 31.87 -3.06
C ILE A 835 -0.94 31.89 -4.58
N TRP A 836 -1.17 30.73 -5.22
CA TRP A 836 -1.46 30.68 -6.66
C TRP A 836 -2.83 31.24 -7.02
N HIS A 837 -3.84 31.05 -6.17
CA HIS A 837 -5.17 31.63 -6.33
C HIS A 837 -5.12 33.16 -6.23
N ALA A 838 -4.45 33.69 -5.19
CA ALA A 838 -4.25 35.13 -5.02
C ALA A 838 -3.56 35.80 -6.22
N VAL A 839 -2.66 35.09 -6.90
CA VAL A 839 -1.94 35.62 -8.07
C VAL A 839 -2.84 35.82 -9.30
N GLY A 840 -4.06 35.27 -9.30
CA GLY A 840 -5.02 35.41 -10.41
C GLY A 840 -4.76 34.51 -11.60
N ASP A 841 -3.90 33.49 -11.44
CA ASP A 841 -3.51 32.58 -12.52
C ASP A 841 -4.50 31.41 -12.71
N GLU A 842 -5.77 31.77 -12.99
CA GLU A 842 -6.83 30.83 -13.37
C GLU A 842 -6.64 30.22 -14.77
N SER A 843 -5.70 30.73 -15.58
CA SER A 843 -5.65 30.48 -17.03
C SER A 843 -4.34 29.94 -17.61
N SER A 844 -3.28 29.66 -16.83
CA SER A 844 -2.04 29.12 -17.42
C SER A 844 -2.16 27.68 -17.95
N ASP A 845 -1.49 27.41 -19.07
CA ASP A 845 -1.23 26.06 -19.63
C ASP A 845 -0.43 25.09 -18.74
N ILE A 846 -0.02 25.49 -17.53
CA ILE A 846 0.89 24.71 -16.67
C ILE A 846 0.08 23.79 -15.75
N ASP A 847 0.43 22.50 -15.76
CA ASP A 847 -0.12 21.49 -14.84
C ASP A 847 -0.05 21.98 -13.39
N TRP A 848 -1.20 21.92 -12.72
CA TRP A 848 -1.37 22.33 -11.33
C TRP A 848 -0.35 21.61 -10.40
N TYR A 849 0.02 20.36 -10.70
CA TYR A 849 1.05 19.62 -9.96
C TYR A 849 2.45 20.24 -10.10
N VAL A 850 2.78 20.78 -11.28
CA VAL A 850 4.02 21.52 -11.53
C VAL A 850 4.01 22.84 -10.75
N LYS A 851 2.88 23.56 -10.71
CA LYS A 851 2.71 24.76 -9.86
C LYS A 851 2.99 24.48 -8.38
N ARG A 852 2.43 23.39 -7.81
CA ARG A 852 2.69 22.99 -6.41
C ARG A 852 4.14 22.54 -6.19
N THR A 853 4.74 21.87 -7.17
CA THR A 853 6.14 21.40 -7.08
C THR A 853 7.13 22.56 -7.08
N ILE A 854 6.99 23.51 -8.01
CA ILE A 854 7.88 24.67 -8.13
C ILE A 854 7.75 25.57 -6.90
N LEU A 855 6.55 26.07 -6.60
CA LEU A 855 6.38 27.03 -5.51
C LEU A 855 6.56 26.38 -4.13
N GLY A 856 6.18 25.12 -3.96
CA GLY A 856 6.50 24.34 -2.77
C GLY A 856 8.00 24.12 -2.57
N GLY A 857 8.76 23.95 -3.66
CA GLY A 857 10.23 23.90 -3.64
C GLY A 857 10.86 25.23 -3.24
N ILE A 858 10.41 26.35 -3.82
CA ILE A 858 10.86 27.71 -3.47
C ILE A 858 10.57 28.01 -2.00
N TYR A 859 9.33 27.79 -1.55
CA TYR A 859 8.94 28.01 -0.15
C TYR A 859 9.81 27.18 0.81
N SER A 860 9.97 25.87 0.54
CA SER A 860 10.71 24.97 1.44
C SER A 860 12.21 25.24 1.47
N THR A 861 12.81 25.64 0.34
CA THR A 861 14.24 26.00 0.30
C THR A 861 14.49 27.36 0.95
N THR A 862 13.57 28.32 0.81
CA THR A 862 13.65 29.62 1.50
C THR A 862 13.46 29.47 3.00
N GLU A 863 12.51 28.64 3.45
CA GLU A 863 12.29 28.29 4.87
C GLU A 863 13.54 27.67 5.51
N VAL A 864 14.26 26.81 4.78
CA VAL A 864 15.55 26.25 5.26
C VAL A 864 16.67 27.29 5.23
N TYR A 865 16.75 28.13 4.20
CA TYR A 865 17.76 29.19 4.09
C TYR A 865 17.64 30.20 5.25
N MET A 866 16.41 30.58 5.62
CA MET A 866 16.08 31.48 6.72
C MET A 866 16.61 31.01 8.09
N LEU A 867 16.80 29.70 8.29
CA LEU A 867 17.39 29.14 9.52
C LEU A 867 18.90 29.35 9.62
N THR A 868 19.56 29.63 8.49
CA THR A 868 21.01 29.82 8.38
C THR A 868 21.42 31.26 8.10
N ASP A 869 20.44 32.14 7.85
CA ASP A 869 20.67 33.55 7.56
C ASP A 869 20.99 34.34 8.84
N SER A 870 22.14 35.01 8.83
CA SER A 870 22.62 35.89 9.91
C SER A 870 22.56 37.38 9.54
N SER A 871 21.98 37.73 8.40
CA SER A 871 21.81 39.12 7.95
C SER A 871 20.69 39.83 8.74
N PRO A 872 20.79 41.16 8.92
CA PRO A 872 19.71 41.92 9.54
C PRO A 872 18.39 41.74 8.78
N GLU A 873 17.31 41.47 9.53
CA GLU A 873 15.94 41.32 9.01
C GLU A 873 15.78 40.26 7.90
N PHE A 874 16.66 39.25 7.86
CA PHE A 874 16.69 38.18 6.85
C PHE A 874 16.84 38.69 5.40
N ARG A 875 17.55 39.82 5.22
CA ARG A 875 17.79 40.45 3.92
C ARG A 875 18.30 39.46 2.86
N ASP A 876 19.22 38.59 3.25
CA ASP A 876 19.87 37.67 2.32
C ASP A 876 18.91 36.50 1.95
N THR A 877 18.01 36.10 2.86
CA THR A 877 16.86 35.20 2.59
C THR A 877 15.89 35.82 1.58
N TRP A 878 15.56 37.10 1.70
CA TRP A 878 14.65 37.77 0.77
C TRP A 878 15.27 37.93 -0.62
N ALA A 879 16.57 38.23 -0.70
CA ALA A 879 17.31 38.21 -1.96
C ALA A 879 17.35 36.80 -2.59
N PHE A 880 17.52 35.74 -1.78
CA PHE A 880 17.43 34.36 -2.24
C PHE A 880 16.05 34.02 -2.80
N LEU A 881 14.98 34.40 -2.10
CA LEU A 881 13.59 34.20 -2.52
C LEU A 881 13.30 34.89 -3.86
N ASP A 882 13.61 36.18 -3.99
CA ASP A 882 13.33 36.96 -5.19
C ASP A 882 14.05 36.43 -6.42
N ASN A 883 15.30 36.00 -6.27
CA ASN A 883 16.05 35.36 -7.34
C ASN A 883 15.40 34.03 -7.74
N ARG A 884 14.98 33.19 -6.78
CA ARG A 884 14.36 31.88 -7.07
C ARG A 884 12.98 32.00 -7.71
N VAL A 885 12.21 33.03 -7.38
CA VAL A 885 10.94 33.32 -8.05
C VAL A 885 11.21 33.81 -9.48
N LYS A 886 12.18 34.72 -9.69
CA LYS A 886 12.56 35.19 -11.04
C LYS A 886 13.04 34.04 -11.93
N ASP A 887 13.97 33.21 -11.46
CA ASP A 887 14.47 32.02 -12.15
C ASP A 887 13.31 31.13 -12.66
N ALA A 888 12.29 30.91 -11.83
CA ALA A 888 11.14 30.08 -12.17
C ALA A 888 10.21 30.71 -13.24
N PHE A 889 10.06 32.03 -13.25
CA PHE A 889 9.27 32.76 -14.25
C PHE A 889 10.02 32.95 -15.57
N ASP A 890 11.34 33.15 -15.53
CA ASP A 890 12.18 33.18 -16.74
C ASP A 890 12.25 31.79 -17.40
N LEU A 891 12.34 30.71 -16.61
CA LEU A 891 12.24 29.34 -17.15
C LEU A 891 10.90 29.08 -17.86
N LYS A 892 9.78 29.58 -17.29
CA LYS A 892 8.46 29.54 -17.95
C LYS A 892 8.48 30.30 -19.28
N LYS A 893 9.10 31.48 -19.33
CA LYS A 893 9.25 32.27 -20.56
C LYS A 893 10.05 31.51 -21.62
N SER A 894 11.21 30.93 -21.27
CA SER A 894 12.01 30.11 -22.18
C SER A 894 11.26 28.87 -22.70
N MET A 895 10.45 28.22 -21.86
CA MET A 895 9.61 27.08 -22.29
C MET A 895 8.47 27.51 -23.22
N GLN A 896 7.82 28.66 -22.95
CA GLN A 896 6.76 29.20 -23.81
C GLN A 896 7.32 29.66 -25.16
N GLU A 897 8.49 30.30 -25.17
CA GLU A 897 9.22 30.70 -26.38
C GLU A 897 9.67 29.48 -27.20
N ALA A 898 10.17 28.42 -26.56
CA ALA A 898 10.51 27.16 -27.22
C ALA A 898 9.28 26.46 -27.84
N LYS A 899 8.12 26.50 -27.16
CA LYS A 899 6.84 25.99 -27.69
C LYS A 899 6.37 26.79 -28.90
N TYR A 900 6.40 28.13 -28.83
CA TYR A 900 6.11 29.00 -29.98
C TYR A 900 7.08 28.77 -31.15
N LEU A 901 8.37 28.51 -30.88
CA LEU A 901 9.33 28.11 -31.91
C LEU A 901 8.94 26.78 -32.57
N ALA A 902 8.58 25.77 -31.77
CA ALA A 902 8.17 24.46 -32.28
C ALA A 902 6.88 24.53 -33.12
N GLU A 903 5.91 25.37 -32.72
CA GLU A 903 4.68 25.62 -33.47
C GLU A 903 4.95 26.39 -34.77
N ALA A 904 5.81 27.42 -34.75
CA ALA A 904 6.22 28.16 -35.94
C ALA A 904 7.04 27.31 -36.94
N VAL A 905 7.88 26.39 -36.44
CA VAL A 905 8.59 25.40 -37.26
C VAL A 905 7.63 24.38 -37.87
N SER A 906 6.59 23.98 -37.11
CA SER A 906 5.55 23.05 -37.59
C SER A 906 4.60 23.69 -38.63
N ALA A 907 4.44 25.01 -38.62
CA ALA A 907 3.57 25.76 -39.54
C ALA A 907 4.17 26.02 -40.94
N GLY A 908 5.42 25.64 -41.19
CA GLY A 908 5.98 25.56 -42.55
C GLY A 908 6.29 26.88 -43.25
N MET A 909 7.24 27.68 -42.73
CA MET A 909 7.86 28.79 -43.46
C MET A 909 9.38 28.58 -43.67
N GLY A 910 9.72 27.68 -44.60
CA GLY A 910 11.08 27.19 -44.85
C GLY A 910 12.10 28.16 -45.47
N SER A 911 11.87 29.49 -45.43
CA SER A 911 12.77 30.47 -46.06
C SER A 911 13.28 31.59 -45.13
N SER A 912 12.69 31.79 -43.94
CA SER A 912 13.12 32.87 -43.02
C SER A 912 14.23 32.45 -42.04
N LEU A 913 14.39 31.15 -41.79
CA LEU A 913 15.31 30.65 -40.75
C LEU A 913 16.78 31.00 -41.01
N GLN A 914 17.25 30.91 -42.26
CA GLN A 914 18.63 31.30 -42.63
C GLN A 914 18.92 32.80 -42.41
N GLY A 915 17.92 33.67 -42.62
CA GLY A 915 18.05 35.12 -42.40
C GLY A 915 18.05 35.55 -40.94
N PHE A 916 17.50 34.70 -40.05
CA PHE A 916 17.47 34.92 -38.60
C PHE A 916 18.71 34.33 -37.90
N VAL A 917 19.09 33.09 -38.22
CA VAL A 917 20.30 32.44 -37.67
C VAL A 917 21.57 33.25 -37.97
N LYS A 918 21.67 33.86 -39.17
CA LYS A 918 22.78 34.75 -39.53
C LYS A 918 22.81 36.06 -38.74
N ARG A 919 21.70 36.47 -38.12
CA ARG A 919 21.59 37.70 -37.31
C ARG A 919 21.84 37.44 -35.82
N VAL A 920 21.52 36.25 -35.31
CA VAL A 920 21.75 35.84 -33.92
C VAL A 920 23.21 35.42 -33.67
N LEU A 921 23.90 34.90 -34.68
CA LEU A 921 25.31 34.47 -34.57
C LEU A 921 26.33 35.58 -34.91
N GLN A 922 25.91 36.84 -35.00
CA GLN A 922 26.78 38.01 -35.25
C GLN A 922 26.42 39.23 -34.37
N GLY A 923 25.81 38.99 -33.21
CA GLY A 923 25.50 40.00 -32.18
C GLY A 923 26.22 39.69 -30.88
#